data_AF-A0A365MKK9-F1
#
_entry.id   AF-A0A365MKK9-F1
#
_cell.length_a   1.000
_cell.length_b   1.000
_cell.length_c   1.000
_cell.angle_alpha   90.00
_cell.angle_beta   90.00
_cell.angle_gamma   90.00
#
_symmetry.space_group_name_H-M   'P 1'
#
loop_
_entity.id
_entity.type
_entity.pdbx_description
1 polymer ?
#
loop_
_entity_poly.entity_id
_entity_poly.type
_entity_poly.pdbx_seq_one_letter_code
_entity_poly.pdbx_strand_id
1 'polypeptide(L)'
;MLKPQANASRELVSLDGVWNFAVSQSVDIDDERAWERNIPPKLQVPVPASYNDIFVDSSIRNHVGWVYYQRRFTIPLSWSQQRYFLRFDAATHRGRVFIDDQFVAEHIGGYTPFEVDISDIVQPGKQVRLTVAVNNELDWHTIPPGRIETLKNGKRKQHYQHDFFNYAGLARSVWLFTVPSISVKDITVVTKVEGSTGIMDFNIATSIPLDHHSVKVTLLDEDECPVSHSCELNGSLIIKSVHLWQPGAAYLYQLRAQVFSGNTIVDTYELPVGIRTVEVSGNKFLINGKPFYFTGFGKHEDTPIRGKGHDPAYMIHDFQLMKWMGANSFRTSHYPYAEEVLDYADRHGIVVINETAAVGLNLTIVAGLFGHKPIPTFSPETMNDETRAAHTQAIRELVARDKNHPSVVMWTIANEPAASEPGVREYMEPLVKLNRELDPTRPICFANENQANIDTDLIADLFDVICLNRYYGWYLNTGDLEEAEQGLEECLRSWEGKYNKPIIMTEYGADTLAGLHTVGDIPWSEEYQSRVLEMSHRVFDKVESVVGEQVWNFADFQTPSTFIFRVDGNKKGTHHPRIATVAAHHFLGFSLPICGGSGERAAFNRRIVDANHVYGNTLVGILADGIWFIADFHLHLAQKDNNKREESAMAKSLENVDIVQAEHEHDEKKGTGDVAPTSAFASLTRAQCVRKFWRLYITGLGVSLAGMYAGYANSVIGSIIANEGFIEYFATVKDPQTGKPALNSQHISLWAACYFVTSILIQTIAPVTADKFGRKFNMWGVTFFLTLSIVIQVIAPNWWTLLIARLVAGCAGGMMGTSVMVYMSEVALPQFRGALLGSFSLAFALGQVFLAIALKVLEETNPMAFRHIFYSEFVFTGLWLFPMLYLPETPSWYASKGRHDEGKKALKRLVGNVEGYDIHREYSVIQYEMDESSATAKSGNENSDWKALFTSKINMKRAVISTLPFTFQNIVGVPLMFGYTTYFFQLAGVSDPFLGNMVKQMVLVVGIIISFYTVDKVGRRTLVIGGGATMATICFIVGGLGFMKQTSASGMALVALCSLWAFVYANTLAPIGWISLVEISSPSLRAKTTSIAVTIQYATGILFNYTVPLMLSNQNAGWGQKIGLFFGGITLVYLIPCILMFPETKGRTYHELDELFERRVSAWKFASTRTSHQEELEAKVEGEKV
;
A
#
# COMPACT_ATOMS: atom_id res chain seq x y z
N MET A 1 13.37 33.24 -16.26
CA MET A 1 12.71 32.76 -17.50
C MET A 1 11.38 32.19 -17.06
N LEU A 2 10.31 32.44 -17.80
CA LEU A 2 9.01 31.90 -17.45
C LEU A 2 8.90 30.41 -17.80
N LYS A 3 8.10 29.68 -17.03
CA LYS A 3 7.70 28.32 -17.35
C LYS A 3 6.75 28.36 -18.56
N PRO A 4 6.95 27.54 -19.60
CA PRO A 4 6.06 27.58 -20.76
C PRO A 4 4.67 27.06 -20.39
N GLN A 5 3.63 27.63 -21.01
CA GLN A 5 2.24 27.21 -20.83
C GLN A 5 1.48 27.31 -22.16
N ALA A 6 0.50 26.44 -22.34
CA ALA A 6 -0.43 26.53 -23.46
C ALA A 6 -1.57 27.49 -23.13
N ASN A 7 -1.88 28.41 -24.03
CA ASN A 7 -2.99 29.36 -23.91
C ASN A 7 -3.42 29.87 -25.29
N ALA A 8 -4.18 30.96 -25.35
CA ALA A 8 -4.70 31.51 -26.61
C ALA A 8 -3.62 32.01 -27.60
N SER A 9 -2.41 32.32 -27.13
CA SER A 9 -1.31 32.84 -27.96
C SER A 9 -0.08 31.94 -28.01
N ARG A 10 -0.03 30.88 -27.19
CA ARG A 10 1.13 30.00 -27.02
C ARG A 10 0.70 28.54 -27.11
N GLU A 11 1.46 27.75 -27.86
CA GLU A 11 1.29 26.31 -27.97
C GLU A 11 2.45 25.59 -27.28
N LEU A 12 2.16 24.43 -26.67
CA LEU A 12 3.12 23.62 -25.93
C LEU A 12 3.00 22.16 -26.36
N VAL A 13 4.12 21.56 -26.75
CA VAL A 13 4.22 20.16 -27.20
C VAL A 13 5.27 19.46 -26.37
N SER A 14 4.88 18.39 -25.69
CA SER A 14 5.84 17.52 -24.97
C SER A 14 6.69 16.74 -25.96
N LEU A 15 8.00 16.71 -25.70
CA LEU A 15 8.98 15.82 -26.33
C LEU A 15 9.41 14.70 -25.36
N ASP A 16 8.59 14.40 -24.36
CA ASP A 16 8.79 13.24 -23.49
C ASP A 16 8.50 11.93 -24.22
N GLY A 17 8.79 10.82 -23.55
CA GLY A 17 8.62 9.47 -24.05
C GLY A 17 9.94 8.76 -24.27
N VAL A 18 9.99 7.83 -25.22
CA VAL A 18 11.14 6.94 -25.42
C VAL A 18 12.08 7.52 -26.48
N TRP A 19 13.33 7.75 -26.11
CA TRP A 19 14.38 8.26 -26.99
C TRP A 19 15.40 7.16 -27.28
N ASN A 20 16.02 7.20 -28.47
CA ASN A 20 17.17 6.35 -28.74
C ASN A 20 18.35 6.82 -27.89
N PHE A 21 19.11 5.87 -27.36
CA PHE A 21 20.16 6.15 -26.39
C PHE A 21 21.49 5.52 -26.82
N ALA A 22 22.59 6.20 -26.52
CA ALA A 22 23.93 5.65 -26.65
C ALA A 22 24.85 6.19 -25.55
N VAL A 23 25.82 5.37 -25.15
CA VAL A 23 26.89 5.75 -24.24
C VAL A 23 28.13 6.10 -25.06
N SER A 24 28.78 7.22 -24.76
CA SER A 24 30.00 7.64 -25.44
C SER A 24 31.17 6.71 -25.13
N GLN A 25 31.95 6.39 -26.16
CA GLN A 25 33.24 5.69 -26.09
C GLN A 25 34.42 6.67 -25.94
N SER A 26 34.28 7.92 -26.39
CA SER A 26 35.26 9.00 -26.15
C SER A 26 34.85 9.92 -25.00
N VAL A 27 35.86 10.55 -24.39
CA VAL A 27 35.72 11.63 -23.41
C VAL A 27 35.41 12.94 -24.11
N ASP A 28 35.95 13.14 -25.31
CA ASP A 28 35.61 14.27 -26.15
C ASP A 28 34.38 13.92 -27.00
N ILE A 29 33.40 14.81 -26.96
CA ILE A 29 32.17 14.67 -27.73
C ILE A 29 32.45 14.82 -29.24
N ASP A 30 33.45 15.64 -29.61
CA ASP A 30 33.80 15.96 -31.00
C ASP A 30 34.49 14.80 -31.73
N ASP A 31 35.08 13.86 -31.00
CA ASP A 31 35.69 12.65 -31.57
C ASP A 31 34.63 11.69 -32.13
N GLU A 32 33.46 11.63 -31.50
CA GLU A 32 32.44 10.64 -31.85
C GLU A 32 31.48 11.10 -32.93
N ARG A 33 31.24 12.41 -32.99
CA ARG A 33 30.24 13.07 -33.86
C ARG A 33 28.91 12.31 -33.89
N ALA A 34 28.48 11.82 -32.73
CA ALA A 34 27.33 10.92 -32.63
C ALA A 34 26.02 11.59 -33.12
N TRP A 35 25.95 12.92 -33.09
CA TRP A 35 24.83 13.71 -33.58
C TRP A 35 24.70 13.75 -35.11
N GLU A 36 25.80 13.57 -35.87
CA GLU A 36 25.80 13.58 -37.35
C GLU A 36 25.15 12.32 -37.95
N ARG A 37 24.92 11.29 -37.12
CA ARG A 37 24.35 10.00 -37.52
C ARG A 37 23.10 9.66 -36.72
N ASN A 38 22.28 8.77 -37.27
CA ASN A 38 21.15 8.22 -36.53
C ASN A 38 21.65 7.19 -35.49
N ILE A 39 21.30 7.38 -34.22
CA ILE A 39 21.51 6.40 -33.16
C ILE A 39 20.50 5.26 -33.37
N PRO A 40 20.96 4.00 -33.50
CA PRO A 40 20.07 2.87 -33.70
C PRO A 40 19.20 2.62 -32.45
N PRO A 41 17.96 2.14 -32.60
CA PRO A 41 17.04 1.89 -31.48
C PRO A 41 17.38 0.59 -30.71
N LYS A 42 18.67 0.37 -30.41
CA LYS A 42 19.15 -0.79 -29.63
C LYS A 42 19.02 -0.56 -28.13
N LEU A 43 19.41 0.63 -27.69
CA LEU A 43 19.16 1.13 -26.34
C LEU A 43 18.15 2.26 -26.47
N GLN A 44 17.14 2.23 -25.62
CA GLN A 44 16.12 3.26 -25.56
C GLN A 44 15.87 3.63 -24.11
N VAL A 45 15.75 4.93 -23.85
CA VAL A 45 15.61 5.49 -22.50
C VAL A 45 14.35 6.34 -22.43
N PRO A 46 13.55 6.24 -21.34
CA PRO A 46 12.46 7.16 -21.13
C PRO A 46 12.97 8.55 -20.72
N VAL A 47 12.26 9.58 -21.16
CA VAL A 47 12.39 10.96 -20.69
C VAL A 47 11.00 11.38 -20.21
N PRO A 48 10.85 11.93 -18.98
CA PRO A 48 11.90 12.21 -18.00
C PRO A 48 12.38 10.99 -17.20
N ALA A 49 13.70 10.77 -17.11
CA ALA A 49 14.33 9.81 -16.21
C ALA A 49 15.86 10.02 -16.12
N SER A 50 16.44 9.62 -14.99
CA SER A 50 17.88 9.35 -14.93
C SER A 50 18.18 8.04 -15.65
N TYR A 51 19.25 7.97 -16.45
CA TYR A 51 19.52 6.78 -17.26
C TYR A 51 20.09 5.60 -16.47
N ASN A 52 20.69 5.87 -15.30
CA ASN A 52 21.59 4.95 -14.62
C ASN A 52 20.96 3.60 -14.26
N ASP A 53 19.67 3.58 -13.85
CA ASP A 53 18.97 2.36 -13.40
C ASP A 53 17.97 1.78 -14.41
N ILE A 54 17.88 2.36 -15.59
CA ILE A 54 16.97 1.89 -16.64
C ILE A 54 17.44 0.56 -17.23
N PHE A 55 18.75 0.39 -17.43
CA PHE A 55 19.29 -0.64 -18.32
C PHE A 55 19.75 -1.94 -17.64
N VAL A 56 19.63 -2.07 -16.32
CA VAL A 56 20.14 -3.22 -15.54
C VAL A 56 21.58 -3.62 -15.95
N ASP A 57 22.39 -2.62 -16.29
CA ASP A 57 23.77 -2.79 -16.78
C ASP A 57 24.72 -1.92 -15.93
N SER A 58 25.62 -2.58 -15.21
CA SER A 58 26.59 -1.93 -14.33
C SER A 58 27.56 -1.00 -15.06
N SER A 59 27.82 -1.22 -16.34
CA SER A 59 28.69 -0.37 -17.16
C SER A 59 28.00 0.95 -17.49
N ILE A 60 26.69 0.91 -17.79
CA ILE A 60 25.87 2.09 -18.04
C ILE A 60 25.59 2.83 -16.73
N ARG A 61 25.21 2.12 -15.67
CA ARG A 61 24.92 2.72 -14.35
C ARG A 61 26.08 3.57 -13.82
N ASN A 62 27.30 3.05 -13.97
CA ASN A 62 28.53 3.65 -13.46
C ASN A 62 29.34 4.37 -14.55
N HIS A 63 28.71 4.73 -15.68
CA HIS A 63 29.36 5.47 -16.74
C HIS A 63 29.83 6.84 -16.25
N VAL A 64 30.95 7.32 -16.78
CA VAL A 64 31.51 8.65 -16.49
C VAL A 64 31.89 9.30 -17.82
N GLY A 65 31.08 10.26 -18.23
CA GLY A 65 31.25 11.03 -19.45
C GLY A 65 29.95 11.30 -20.18
N TRP A 66 30.05 11.47 -21.49
CA TRP A 66 28.92 11.81 -22.34
C TRP A 66 28.00 10.61 -22.59
N VAL A 67 26.71 10.88 -22.64
CA VAL A 67 25.67 10.00 -23.20
C VAL A 67 24.84 10.79 -24.20
N TYR A 68 24.21 10.11 -25.15
CA TYR A 68 23.44 10.73 -26.21
C TYR A 68 22.00 10.26 -26.19
N TYR A 69 21.07 11.21 -26.16
CA TYR A 69 19.65 11.02 -26.35
C TYR A 69 19.30 11.50 -27.76
N GLN A 70 18.56 10.70 -28.54
CA GLN A 70 18.16 11.11 -29.88
C GLN A 70 16.73 10.73 -30.21
N ARG A 71 16.00 11.69 -30.79
CA ARG A 71 14.68 11.46 -31.38
C ARG A 71 14.49 12.33 -32.60
N ARG A 72 13.36 12.12 -33.29
CA ARG A 72 12.88 13.04 -34.33
C ARG A 72 11.65 13.77 -33.85
N PHE A 73 11.48 14.99 -34.31
CA PHE A 73 10.29 15.79 -34.08
C PHE A 73 10.00 16.66 -35.31
N THR A 74 8.77 17.14 -35.41
CA THR A 74 8.30 17.96 -36.54
C THR A 74 7.74 19.25 -35.98
N ILE A 75 8.17 20.38 -36.53
CA ILE A 75 7.55 21.67 -36.23
C ILE A 75 6.16 21.72 -36.90
N PRO A 76 5.06 21.97 -36.18
CA PRO A 76 3.75 22.13 -36.79
C PRO A 76 3.72 23.23 -37.87
N LEU A 77 3.04 22.97 -39.00
CA LEU A 77 2.91 23.94 -40.10
C LEU A 77 2.22 25.26 -39.67
N SER A 78 1.34 25.19 -38.67
CA SER A 78 0.63 26.35 -38.12
C SER A 78 1.56 27.39 -37.47
N TRP A 79 2.82 27.04 -37.17
CA TRP A 79 3.74 27.90 -36.42
C TRP A 79 4.56 28.87 -37.28
N SER A 80 4.25 28.99 -38.58
CA SER A 80 5.02 29.81 -39.53
C SER A 80 5.12 31.31 -39.24
N GLN A 81 4.27 31.85 -38.36
CA GLN A 81 4.29 33.25 -37.93
C GLN A 81 4.62 33.40 -36.43
N GLN A 82 5.15 32.34 -35.80
CA GLN A 82 5.49 32.29 -34.38
C GLN A 82 6.99 32.09 -34.21
N ARG A 83 7.52 32.49 -33.05
CA ARG A 83 8.83 32.03 -32.59
C ARG A 83 8.63 30.72 -31.85
N TYR A 84 9.56 29.77 -31.98
CA TYR A 84 9.49 28.49 -31.28
C TYR A 84 10.82 28.06 -30.72
N PHE A 85 10.73 27.43 -29.56
CA PHE A 85 11.83 27.15 -28.67
C PHE A 85 11.83 25.69 -28.25
N LEU A 86 13.01 25.12 -28.13
CA LEU A 86 13.22 23.90 -27.35
C LEU A 86 13.59 24.30 -25.93
N ARG A 87 12.92 23.71 -24.94
CA ARG A 87 13.25 23.87 -23.53
C ARG A 87 13.53 22.51 -22.90
N PHE A 88 14.55 22.49 -22.06
CA PHE A 88 14.91 21.37 -21.21
C PHE A 88 14.72 21.83 -19.78
N ASP A 89 13.79 21.21 -19.03
CA ASP A 89 13.54 21.63 -17.64
C ASP A 89 14.71 21.26 -16.71
N ALA A 90 15.50 20.25 -17.09
CA ALA A 90 16.81 19.94 -16.53
C ALA A 90 17.61 18.96 -17.42
N ALA A 91 18.91 19.17 -17.54
CA ALA A 91 19.85 18.18 -18.09
C ALA A 91 21.00 17.95 -17.09
N THR A 92 20.93 16.85 -16.35
CA THR A 92 21.83 16.56 -15.23
C THR A 92 23.12 15.90 -15.75
N HIS A 93 24.28 16.56 -15.80
CA HIS A 93 24.65 17.88 -15.23
C HIS A 93 25.00 18.98 -16.25
N ARG A 94 25.49 18.58 -17.42
CA ARG A 94 25.79 19.50 -18.54
C ARG A 94 25.13 18.98 -19.80
N GLY A 95 24.33 19.81 -20.46
CA GLY A 95 23.60 19.47 -21.67
C GLY A 95 24.12 20.21 -22.90
N ARG A 96 24.31 19.51 -24.01
CA ARG A 96 24.53 20.08 -25.35
C ARG A 96 23.44 19.63 -26.30
N VAL A 97 22.91 20.56 -27.08
CA VAL A 97 21.77 20.32 -27.99
C VAL A 97 22.21 20.50 -29.43
N PHE A 98 21.79 19.55 -30.28
CA PHE A 98 22.06 19.55 -31.70
C PHE A 98 20.76 19.31 -32.48
N ILE A 99 20.58 20.08 -33.56
CA ILE A 99 19.50 19.91 -34.52
C ILE A 99 20.10 19.51 -35.86
N ASP A 100 19.68 18.35 -36.36
CA ASP A 100 20.37 17.64 -37.44
C ASP A 100 21.87 17.52 -37.12
N ASP A 101 22.74 18.26 -37.80
CA ASP A 101 24.20 18.25 -37.59
C ASP A 101 24.71 19.52 -36.87
N GLN A 102 23.84 20.49 -36.58
CA GLN A 102 24.20 21.80 -36.06
C GLN A 102 24.09 21.85 -34.53
N PHE A 103 25.16 22.31 -33.86
CA PHE A 103 25.14 22.68 -32.45
C PHE A 103 24.31 23.96 -32.22
N VAL A 104 23.39 23.94 -31.26
CA VAL A 104 22.47 25.07 -31.03
C VAL A 104 22.51 25.63 -29.60
N ALA A 105 22.84 24.82 -28.59
CA ALA A 105 22.89 25.30 -27.21
C ALA A 105 23.76 24.41 -26.31
N GLU A 106 24.31 25.03 -25.26
CA GLU A 106 24.94 24.36 -24.13
C GLU A 106 24.46 24.99 -22.82
N HIS A 107 24.27 24.16 -21.81
CA HIS A 107 23.98 24.59 -20.44
C HIS A 107 24.77 23.76 -19.43
N ILE A 108 25.25 24.45 -18.39
CA ILE A 108 25.97 23.88 -17.25
C ILE A 108 25.14 24.22 -16.01
N GLY A 109 24.59 23.20 -15.36
CA GLY A 109 23.65 23.35 -14.26
C GLY A 109 22.61 22.23 -14.28
N GLY A 110 22.74 21.23 -13.41
CA GLY A 110 22.00 19.97 -13.57
C GLY A 110 20.51 20.00 -13.24
N TYR A 111 19.98 21.12 -12.74
CA TYR A 111 18.68 21.18 -12.03
C TYR A 111 17.83 22.41 -12.37
N THR A 112 18.22 23.18 -13.37
CA THR A 112 17.56 24.42 -13.77
C THR A 112 17.30 24.40 -15.28
N PRO A 113 16.24 25.09 -15.73
CA PRO A 113 15.85 25.04 -17.12
C PRO A 113 16.77 25.87 -18.02
N PHE A 114 16.93 25.42 -19.26
CA PHE A 114 17.50 26.22 -20.34
C PHE A 114 16.71 26.02 -21.63
N GLU A 115 16.72 27.04 -22.48
CA GLU A 115 15.94 27.04 -23.72
C GLU A 115 16.73 27.65 -24.88
N VAL A 116 16.38 27.24 -26.10
CA VAL A 116 17.01 27.69 -27.34
C VAL A 116 15.96 28.01 -28.37
N ASP A 117 16.09 29.18 -28.99
CA ASP A 117 15.26 29.58 -30.11
C ASP A 117 15.72 28.88 -31.38
N ILE A 118 14.82 28.13 -32.01
CA ILE A 118 15.14 27.32 -33.19
C ILE A 118 14.36 27.77 -34.43
N SER A 119 13.71 28.93 -34.34
CA SER A 119 12.85 29.49 -35.39
C SER A 119 13.61 29.70 -36.70
N ASP A 120 14.84 30.18 -36.60
CA ASP A 120 15.69 30.49 -37.75
C ASP A 120 16.50 29.27 -38.24
N ILE A 121 16.35 28.12 -37.56
CA ILE A 121 17.12 26.89 -37.80
C ILE A 121 16.26 25.84 -38.52
N VAL A 122 15.01 25.66 -38.08
CA VAL A 122 14.10 24.62 -38.58
C VAL A 122 12.86 25.26 -39.17
N GLN A 123 12.53 24.95 -40.42
CA GLN A 123 11.31 25.44 -41.04
C GLN A 123 10.06 24.66 -40.56
N PRO A 124 8.89 25.30 -40.40
CA PRO A 124 7.63 24.64 -40.10
C PRO A 124 7.30 23.53 -41.11
N GLY A 125 6.73 22.43 -40.62
CA GLY A 125 6.43 21.21 -41.39
C GLY A 125 7.62 20.29 -41.65
N LYS A 126 8.85 20.73 -41.39
CA LYS A 126 10.04 19.89 -41.53
C LYS A 126 10.20 18.98 -40.32
N GLN A 127 10.46 17.70 -40.57
CA GLN A 127 10.92 16.77 -39.54
C GLN A 127 12.45 16.86 -39.43
N VAL A 128 12.96 17.01 -38.22
CA VAL A 128 14.39 17.13 -37.92
C VAL A 128 14.82 16.13 -36.85
N ARG A 129 16.12 15.87 -36.79
CA ARG A 129 16.74 15.05 -35.74
C ARG A 129 17.14 15.96 -34.58
N LEU A 130 16.75 15.58 -33.37
CA LEU A 130 17.20 16.19 -32.13
C LEU A 130 18.17 15.24 -31.46
N THR A 131 19.42 15.67 -31.26
CA THR A 131 20.39 14.96 -30.42
C THR A 131 20.73 15.82 -29.21
N VAL A 132 20.67 15.22 -28.04
CA VAL A 132 21.01 15.87 -26.77
C VAL A 132 22.10 15.05 -26.12
N ALA A 133 23.28 15.63 -26.00
CA ALA A 133 24.39 15.02 -25.29
C ALA A 133 24.39 15.51 -23.85
N VAL A 134 24.44 14.58 -22.89
CA VAL A 134 24.44 14.89 -21.46
C VAL A 134 25.71 14.34 -20.84
N ASN A 135 26.44 15.17 -20.09
CA ASN A 135 27.64 14.79 -19.35
C ASN A 135 27.35 14.78 -17.85
N ASN A 136 27.84 13.75 -17.15
CA ASN A 136 27.63 13.53 -15.72
C ASN A 136 28.89 13.74 -14.86
N GLU A 137 29.95 14.27 -15.45
CA GLU A 137 31.21 14.54 -14.76
C GLU A 137 31.07 15.70 -13.81
N LEU A 138 31.64 15.54 -12.62
CA LEU A 138 31.78 16.57 -11.61
C LEU A 138 33.28 16.81 -11.36
N ASP A 139 33.67 18.08 -11.37
CA ASP A 139 35.00 18.54 -10.99
C ASP A 139 34.90 19.57 -9.86
N TRP A 140 36.00 20.20 -9.47
CA TRP A 140 35.97 21.15 -8.36
C TRP A 140 35.23 22.45 -8.68
N HIS A 141 34.94 22.71 -9.96
CA HIS A 141 34.31 23.93 -10.46
C HIS A 141 32.83 23.72 -10.77
N THR A 142 32.34 22.48 -10.79
CA THR A 142 30.91 22.18 -10.92
C THR A 142 30.14 22.38 -9.61
N ILE A 143 28.82 22.57 -9.72
CA ILE A 143 27.89 22.57 -8.59
C ILE A 143 26.83 21.48 -8.85
N PRO A 144 26.87 20.35 -8.11
CA PRO A 144 27.79 20.03 -7.00
C PRO A 144 29.24 19.75 -7.45
N PRO A 145 30.25 19.91 -6.58
CA PRO A 145 31.64 19.61 -6.90
C PRO A 145 31.98 18.11 -6.81
N GLY A 146 33.08 17.72 -7.43
CA GLY A 146 33.65 16.37 -7.39
C GLY A 146 35.04 16.27 -8.00
N ARG A 147 35.48 15.05 -8.29
CA ARG A 147 36.72 14.80 -9.06
C ARG A 147 36.64 13.49 -9.83
N ILE A 148 37.38 13.43 -10.92
CA ILE A 148 37.45 12.24 -11.77
C ILE A 148 38.80 11.56 -11.60
N GLU A 149 38.79 10.25 -11.43
CA GLU A 149 39.99 9.42 -11.42
C GLU A 149 39.97 8.49 -12.64
N THR A 150 41.08 8.43 -13.37
CA THR A 150 41.29 7.38 -14.37
C THR A 150 42.07 6.24 -13.74
N LEU A 151 41.42 5.09 -13.59
CA LEU A 151 42.01 3.90 -12.99
C LEU A 151 43.05 3.28 -13.91
N LYS A 152 43.92 2.40 -13.36
CA LYS A 152 44.98 1.72 -14.12
C LYS A 152 44.48 0.92 -15.34
N ASN A 153 43.22 0.49 -15.33
CA ASN A 153 42.59 -0.23 -16.44
C ASN A 153 41.95 0.71 -17.49
N GLY A 154 42.17 2.02 -17.39
CA GLY A 154 41.58 3.03 -18.27
C GLY A 154 40.15 3.42 -17.94
N LYS A 155 39.48 2.75 -16.99
CA LYS A 155 38.11 3.11 -16.57
C LYS A 155 38.12 4.41 -15.78
N ARG A 156 37.23 5.33 -16.13
CA ARG A 156 37.00 6.57 -15.40
C ARG A 156 36.04 6.32 -14.24
N LYS A 157 36.31 6.93 -13.09
CA LYS A 157 35.51 6.83 -11.88
C LYS A 157 35.26 8.23 -11.33
N GLN A 158 34.00 8.53 -11.08
CA GLN A 158 33.58 9.78 -10.44
C GLN A 158 33.67 9.65 -8.92
N HIS A 159 34.24 10.65 -8.27
CA HIS A 159 34.25 10.83 -6.82
C HIS A 159 33.56 12.15 -6.47
N TYR A 160 32.84 12.18 -5.36
CA TYR A 160 32.11 13.35 -4.85
C TYR A 160 31.89 13.20 -3.34
N GLN A 161 31.53 14.29 -2.68
CA GLN A 161 31.44 14.38 -1.21
C GLN A 161 30.00 14.37 -0.68
N HIS A 162 28.99 14.41 -1.55
CA HIS A 162 27.59 14.32 -1.16
C HIS A 162 27.08 12.88 -1.07
N ASP A 163 26.03 12.67 -0.28
CA ASP A 163 25.52 11.34 0.06
C ASP A 163 24.69 10.68 -1.06
N PHE A 164 23.84 11.44 -1.76
CA PHE A 164 22.96 10.87 -2.78
C PHE A 164 23.73 10.37 -4.01
N PHE A 165 23.19 9.38 -4.71
CA PHE A 165 23.79 8.84 -5.93
C PHE A 165 23.78 9.88 -7.06
N ASN A 166 24.90 9.97 -7.79
CA ASN A 166 25.11 10.89 -8.91
C ASN A 166 24.34 10.45 -10.17
N TYR A 167 23.02 10.38 -10.05
CA TYR A 167 22.11 10.18 -11.16
C TYR A 167 22.23 11.31 -12.18
N ALA A 168 22.19 10.95 -13.46
CA ALA A 168 22.35 11.87 -14.57
C ALA A 168 21.37 11.58 -15.71
N GLY A 169 21.26 12.51 -16.65
CA GLY A 169 20.39 12.42 -17.82
C GLY A 169 19.35 13.52 -17.91
N LEU A 170 18.35 13.30 -18.76
CA LEU A 170 17.18 14.16 -18.90
C LEU A 170 16.14 13.80 -17.83
N ALA A 171 16.42 14.22 -16.60
CA ALA A 171 15.61 13.90 -15.42
C ALA A 171 14.27 14.67 -15.36
N ARG A 172 14.10 15.69 -16.20
CA ARG A 172 12.84 16.46 -16.34
C ARG A 172 12.42 16.59 -17.78
N SER A 173 11.21 17.11 -17.96
CA SER A 173 10.52 17.14 -19.22
C SER A 173 11.26 17.98 -20.26
N VAL A 174 11.08 17.60 -21.53
CA VAL A 174 11.58 18.35 -22.68
C VAL A 174 10.40 18.88 -23.47
N TRP A 175 10.42 20.16 -23.79
CA TRP A 175 9.31 20.85 -24.42
C TRP A 175 9.72 21.50 -25.73
N LEU A 176 8.78 21.48 -26.67
CA LEU A 176 8.77 22.36 -27.82
C LEU A 176 7.60 23.33 -27.63
N PHE A 177 7.84 24.63 -27.65
CA PHE A 177 6.77 25.61 -27.42
C PHE A 177 6.87 26.81 -28.35
N THR A 178 5.76 27.51 -28.56
CA THR A 178 5.70 28.75 -29.33
C THR A 178 5.49 29.96 -28.45
N VAL A 179 5.99 31.10 -28.92
CA VAL A 179 5.59 32.43 -28.47
C VAL A 179 5.40 33.35 -29.67
N PRO A 180 4.52 34.36 -29.57
CA PRO A 180 4.42 35.41 -30.56
C PRO A 180 5.72 36.22 -30.66
N SER A 181 5.91 36.95 -31.77
CA SER A 181 7.12 37.79 -31.97
C SER A 181 7.31 38.82 -30.85
N ILE A 182 6.21 39.40 -30.36
CA ILE A 182 6.18 40.18 -29.13
C ILE A 182 5.50 39.37 -28.03
N SER A 183 6.25 39.03 -26.99
CA SER A 183 5.77 38.16 -25.93
C SER A 183 6.24 38.61 -24.55
N VAL A 184 5.51 38.19 -23.52
CA VAL A 184 5.94 38.31 -22.13
C VAL A 184 7.07 37.31 -21.88
N LYS A 185 8.23 37.82 -21.47
CA LYS A 185 9.48 37.06 -21.27
C LYS A 185 9.76 36.73 -19.81
N ASP A 186 9.47 37.68 -18.91
CA ASP A 186 9.68 37.52 -17.47
C ASP A 186 8.63 38.31 -16.70
N ILE A 187 8.23 37.79 -15.54
CA ILE A 187 7.34 38.47 -14.60
C ILE A 187 7.99 38.35 -13.22
N THR A 188 8.03 39.46 -12.48
CA THR A 188 8.44 39.50 -11.08
C THR A 188 7.30 40.06 -10.25
N VAL A 189 6.95 39.39 -9.16
CA VAL A 189 5.91 39.82 -8.24
C VAL A 189 6.45 39.90 -6.81
N VAL A 190 6.10 40.97 -6.10
CA VAL A 190 6.41 41.18 -4.67
C VAL A 190 5.13 41.59 -3.95
N THR A 191 4.82 40.94 -2.84
CA THR A 191 3.57 41.15 -2.11
C THR A 191 3.79 41.78 -0.73
N LYS A 192 2.92 42.70 -0.35
CA LYS A 192 2.85 43.38 0.95
C LYS A 192 1.41 43.36 1.47
N VAL A 193 1.25 43.53 2.78
CA VAL A 193 -0.06 43.54 3.43
C VAL A 193 -0.12 44.69 4.43
N GLU A 194 -1.13 45.54 4.30
CA GLU A 194 -1.42 46.67 5.19
C GLU A 194 -2.86 46.57 5.73
N GLY A 195 -3.00 46.13 6.98
CA GLY A 195 -4.31 45.83 7.56
C GLY A 195 -5.02 44.72 6.78
N SER A 196 -6.16 45.03 6.16
CA SER A 196 -6.91 44.11 5.28
C SER A 196 -6.64 44.33 3.79
N THR A 197 -5.70 45.19 3.43
CA THR A 197 -5.38 45.53 2.03
C THR A 197 -4.10 44.81 1.61
N GLY A 198 -4.17 44.09 0.49
CA GLY A 198 -3.01 43.51 -0.18
C GLY A 198 -2.45 44.48 -1.21
N ILE A 199 -1.13 44.62 -1.27
CA ILE A 199 -0.42 45.38 -2.30
C ILE A 199 0.50 44.41 -3.02
N MET A 200 0.40 44.34 -4.34
CA MET A 200 1.22 43.48 -5.18
C MET A 200 1.97 44.33 -6.19
N ASP A 201 3.27 44.51 -5.95
CA ASP A 201 4.19 45.14 -6.88
C ASP A 201 4.53 44.14 -7.99
N PHE A 202 4.47 44.56 -9.25
CA PHE A 202 4.77 43.71 -10.39
C PHE A 202 5.71 44.41 -11.37
N ASN A 203 6.53 43.61 -12.07
CA ASN A 203 7.37 44.05 -13.19
C ASN A 203 7.35 42.98 -14.29
N ILE A 204 7.00 43.39 -15.51
CA ILE A 204 6.86 42.54 -16.68
C ILE A 204 7.89 42.96 -17.72
N ALA A 205 8.75 42.02 -18.11
CA ALA A 205 9.67 42.18 -19.22
C ALA A 205 9.10 41.51 -20.48
N THR A 206 9.19 42.20 -21.62
CA THR A 206 8.77 41.68 -22.93
C THR A 206 9.98 41.29 -23.79
N SER A 207 9.77 40.48 -24.83
CA SER A 207 10.81 40.03 -25.76
C SER A 207 11.46 41.20 -26.51
N ILE A 208 10.65 42.21 -26.85
CA ILE A 208 11.03 43.49 -27.46
C ILE A 208 10.24 44.64 -26.79
N PRO A 209 10.69 45.90 -26.88
CA PRO A 209 9.90 47.05 -26.44
C PRO A 209 8.50 47.09 -27.08
N LEU A 210 7.49 47.56 -26.33
CA LEU A 210 6.10 47.53 -26.78
C LEU A 210 5.82 48.45 -27.98
N ASP A 211 6.52 49.58 -28.13
CA ASP A 211 6.30 50.61 -29.16
C ASP A 211 4.80 50.92 -29.41
N HIS A 212 4.23 50.47 -30.54
CA HIS A 212 2.83 50.66 -30.91
C HIS A 212 1.84 49.67 -30.24
N HIS A 213 2.32 48.82 -29.33
CA HIS A 213 1.52 47.86 -28.58
C HIS A 213 1.22 48.39 -27.16
N SER A 214 0.12 47.93 -26.58
CA SER A 214 -0.24 48.23 -25.19
C SER A 214 -0.26 46.97 -24.34
N VAL A 215 -0.02 47.09 -23.03
CA VAL A 215 -0.17 45.99 -22.08
C VAL A 215 -1.40 46.20 -21.20
N LYS A 216 -2.07 45.11 -20.84
CA LYS A 216 -3.07 45.09 -19.77
C LYS A 216 -2.68 44.00 -18.78
N VAL A 217 -2.54 44.40 -17.53
CA VAL A 217 -2.24 43.51 -16.41
C VAL A 217 -3.48 43.45 -15.55
N THR A 218 -4.10 42.29 -15.46
CA THR A 218 -5.31 42.08 -14.64
C THR A 218 -5.00 41.04 -13.58
N LEU A 219 -5.35 41.33 -12.33
CA LEU A 219 -5.34 40.35 -11.26
C LEU A 219 -6.76 39.82 -11.07
N LEU A 220 -6.90 38.49 -11.14
CA LEU A 220 -8.15 37.76 -10.98
C LEU A 220 -8.12 37.01 -9.66
N ASP A 221 -9.25 36.94 -8.97
CA ASP A 221 -9.44 36.05 -7.82
C ASP A 221 -9.71 34.59 -8.26
N GLU A 222 -9.91 33.66 -7.30
CA GLU A 222 -10.16 32.24 -7.60
C GLU A 222 -11.50 31.99 -8.32
N ASP A 223 -12.44 32.95 -8.27
CA ASP A 223 -13.71 32.92 -9.00
C ASP A 223 -13.58 33.58 -10.40
N GLU A 224 -12.35 33.82 -10.87
CA GLU A 224 -11.99 34.48 -12.11
C GLU A 224 -12.51 35.94 -12.24
N CYS A 225 -12.85 36.58 -11.12
CA CYS A 225 -13.33 37.96 -11.11
C CYS A 225 -12.15 38.94 -11.02
N PRO A 226 -12.12 40.01 -11.86
CA PRO A 226 -11.05 41.00 -11.83
C PRO A 226 -11.12 41.87 -10.56
N VAL A 227 -10.10 41.77 -9.72
CA VAL A 227 -10.00 42.52 -8.46
C VAL A 227 -9.12 43.78 -8.57
N SER A 228 -8.19 43.81 -9.52
CA SER A 228 -7.30 44.94 -9.76
C SER A 228 -6.74 44.90 -11.19
N HIS A 229 -6.33 46.05 -11.74
CA HIS A 229 -5.70 46.10 -13.06
C HIS A 229 -4.75 47.28 -13.22
N SER A 230 -3.83 47.18 -14.19
CA SER A 230 -2.93 48.23 -14.64
C SER A 230 -2.73 48.13 -16.16
N CYS A 231 -2.33 49.24 -16.79
CA CYS A 231 -1.94 49.29 -18.21
C CYS A 231 -0.44 49.55 -18.39
N GLU A 232 0.33 49.47 -17.32
CA GLU A 232 1.78 49.68 -17.31
C GLU A 232 2.53 48.35 -17.18
N LEU A 233 3.78 48.29 -17.66
CA LEU A 233 4.65 47.10 -17.55
C LEU A 233 5.19 46.89 -16.13
N ASN A 234 5.20 47.94 -15.31
CA ASN A 234 5.58 47.88 -13.91
C ASN A 234 4.62 48.76 -13.10
N GLY A 235 4.41 48.42 -11.83
CA GLY A 235 3.53 49.17 -10.95
C GLY A 235 3.04 48.33 -9.78
N SER A 236 2.00 48.82 -9.11
CA SER A 236 1.40 48.15 -7.94
C SER A 236 -0.09 47.93 -8.16
N LEU A 237 -0.57 46.72 -7.85
CA LEU A 237 -1.99 46.41 -7.81
C LEU A 237 -2.48 46.39 -6.36
N ILE A 238 -3.57 47.12 -6.09
CA ILE A 238 -4.19 47.22 -4.77
C ILE A 238 -5.40 46.30 -4.71
N ILE A 239 -5.51 45.52 -3.64
CA ILE A 239 -6.52 44.47 -3.46
C ILE A 239 -7.20 44.73 -2.11
N LYS A 240 -8.44 45.20 -2.17
CA LYS A 240 -9.23 45.47 -0.97
C LYS A 240 -9.75 44.15 -0.39
N SER A 241 -9.67 44.00 0.93
CA SER A 241 -10.12 42.78 1.63
C SER A 241 -9.43 41.53 1.08
N VAL A 242 -8.10 41.54 1.11
CA VAL A 242 -7.29 40.49 0.50
C VAL A 242 -7.48 39.13 1.19
N HIS A 243 -7.72 38.09 0.39
CA HIS A 243 -7.51 36.71 0.81
C HIS A 243 -6.02 36.38 0.74
N LEU A 244 -5.39 36.15 1.89
CA LEU A 244 -3.97 35.84 1.98
C LEU A 244 -3.70 34.37 1.64
N TRP A 245 -2.57 34.11 1.00
CA TRP A 245 -2.02 32.76 0.97
C TRP A 245 -1.55 32.41 2.39
N GLN A 246 -2.05 31.30 2.94
CA GLN A 246 -1.71 30.84 4.28
C GLN A 246 -1.18 29.40 4.24
N PRO A 247 -0.20 29.04 5.10
CA PRO A 247 0.15 27.65 5.32
C PRO A 247 -1.09 26.82 5.71
N GLY A 248 -1.33 25.72 5.01
CA GLY A 248 -2.50 24.85 5.19
C GLY A 248 -3.83 25.39 4.64
N ALA A 249 -3.87 26.62 4.14
CA ALA A 249 -5.05 27.25 3.52
C ALA A 249 -4.59 28.18 2.37
N ALA A 250 -4.10 27.57 1.29
CA ALA A 250 -3.68 28.31 0.11
C ALA A 250 -4.85 29.10 -0.50
N TYR A 251 -4.52 30.29 -0.97
CA TYR A 251 -5.37 31.09 -1.84
C TYR A 251 -4.49 31.68 -2.93
N LEU A 252 -4.83 31.45 -4.20
CA LEU A 252 -4.04 31.90 -5.34
C LEU A 252 -4.87 32.79 -6.25
N TYR A 253 -4.42 34.04 -6.42
CA TYR A 253 -4.90 34.89 -7.49
C TYR A 253 -4.22 34.49 -8.80
N GLN A 254 -4.80 34.92 -9.93
CA GLN A 254 -4.18 34.76 -11.25
C GLN A 254 -3.81 36.14 -11.82
N LEU A 255 -2.51 36.41 -11.93
CA LEU A 255 -2.00 37.59 -12.62
C LEU A 255 -1.95 37.32 -14.12
N ARG A 256 -2.85 37.96 -14.88
CA ARG A 256 -2.94 37.86 -16.34
C ARG A 256 -2.28 39.08 -16.99
N ALA A 257 -1.16 38.86 -17.67
CA ALA A 257 -0.47 39.86 -18.49
C ALA A 257 -0.83 39.66 -19.97
N GLN A 258 -1.46 40.67 -20.59
CA GLN A 258 -1.89 40.63 -21.99
C GLN A 258 -1.25 41.75 -22.79
N VAL A 259 -0.66 41.42 -23.94
CA VAL A 259 -0.11 42.38 -24.90
C VAL A 259 -1.10 42.54 -26.06
N PHE A 260 -1.39 43.78 -26.44
CA PHE A 260 -2.36 44.12 -27.48
C PHE A 260 -1.70 44.86 -28.64
N SER A 261 -2.16 44.55 -29.86
CA SER A 261 -1.96 45.37 -31.05
C SER A 261 -3.32 45.94 -31.46
N GLY A 262 -3.53 47.23 -31.22
CA GLY A 262 -4.87 47.84 -31.28
C GLY A 262 -5.82 47.16 -30.28
N ASN A 263 -6.91 46.55 -30.76
CA ASN A 263 -7.89 45.83 -29.94
C ASN A 263 -7.67 44.31 -29.93
N THR A 264 -6.60 43.80 -30.54
CA THR A 264 -6.35 42.35 -30.67
C THR A 264 -5.28 41.92 -29.67
N ILE A 265 -5.55 40.87 -28.90
CA ILE A 265 -4.56 40.24 -28.02
C ILE A 265 -3.53 39.53 -28.89
N VAL A 266 -2.26 39.90 -28.73
CA VAL A 266 -1.12 39.28 -29.42
C VAL A 266 -0.48 38.21 -28.54
N ASP A 267 -0.31 38.49 -27.25
CA ASP A 267 0.20 37.53 -26.29
C ASP A 267 -0.56 37.60 -24.97
N THR A 268 -0.65 36.48 -24.28
CA THR A 268 -1.18 36.38 -22.92
C THR A 268 -0.30 35.46 -22.11
N TYR A 269 -0.05 35.82 -20.86
CA TYR A 269 0.59 34.94 -19.88
C TYR A 269 -0.13 35.08 -18.55
N GLU A 270 -0.45 33.95 -17.94
CA GLU A 270 -1.07 33.87 -16.63
C GLU A 270 -0.08 33.31 -15.61
N LEU A 271 0.05 33.98 -14.47
CA LEU A 271 0.93 33.58 -13.36
C LEU A 271 0.10 33.47 -12.08
N PRO A 272 0.06 32.29 -11.42
CA PRO A 272 -0.53 32.17 -10.09
C PRO A 272 0.27 32.99 -9.07
N VAL A 273 -0.43 33.72 -8.19
CA VAL A 273 0.18 34.57 -7.15
C VAL A 273 -0.52 34.36 -5.81
N GLY A 274 0.24 33.95 -4.80
CA GLY A 274 -0.21 33.95 -3.40
C GLY A 274 0.26 35.20 -2.68
N ILE A 275 -0.66 35.95 -2.07
CA ILE A 275 -0.33 37.18 -1.34
C ILE A 275 0.06 36.82 0.08
N ARG A 276 1.34 36.99 0.39
CA ARG A 276 1.88 36.73 1.72
C ARG A 276 3.08 37.60 2.07
N THR A 277 3.39 37.73 3.34
CA THR A 277 4.66 38.29 3.82
C THR A 277 5.48 37.24 4.54
N VAL A 278 6.81 37.34 4.47
CA VAL A 278 7.76 36.54 5.24
C VAL A 278 8.72 37.49 5.93
N GLU A 279 8.94 37.28 7.23
CA GLU A 279 9.80 38.15 8.04
C GLU A 279 10.50 37.32 9.12
N VAL A 280 11.72 37.71 9.47
CA VAL A 280 12.44 37.22 10.66
C VAL A 280 12.52 38.36 11.67
N SER A 281 12.01 38.14 12.88
CA SER A 281 12.03 39.13 13.95
C SER A 281 12.54 38.50 15.24
N GLY A 282 13.79 38.83 15.60
CA GLY A 282 14.49 38.18 16.71
C GLY A 282 14.62 36.68 16.47
N ASN A 283 14.17 35.86 17.42
CA ASN A 283 14.19 34.41 17.32
C ASN A 283 12.93 33.80 16.65
N LYS A 284 12.07 34.60 16.01
CA LYS A 284 10.82 34.15 15.38
C LYS A 284 10.88 34.21 13.86
N PHE A 285 10.35 33.18 13.22
CA PHE A 285 10.02 33.20 11.80
C PHE A 285 8.53 33.53 11.63
N LEU A 286 8.21 34.54 10.82
CA LEU A 286 6.85 35.04 10.66
C LEU A 286 6.36 34.83 9.23
N ILE A 287 5.14 34.31 9.08
CA ILE A 287 4.38 34.33 7.83
C ILE A 287 3.11 35.14 8.09
N ASN A 288 2.87 36.17 7.29
CA ASN A 288 1.71 37.07 7.45
C ASN A 288 1.62 37.70 8.86
N GLY A 289 2.77 38.06 9.43
CA GLY A 289 2.90 38.64 10.78
C GLY A 289 2.65 37.65 11.93
N LYS A 290 2.47 36.35 11.64
CA LYS A 290 2.23 35.31 12.65
C LYS A 290 3.45 34.39 12.80
N PRO A 291 3.86 34.04 14.03
CA PRO A 291 4.89 33.02 14.24
C PRO A 291 4.54 31.71 13.54
N PHE A 292 5.51 31.18 12.82
CA PHE A 292 5.40 29.92 12.09
C PHE A 292 6.39 28.90 12.64
N TYR A 293 5.93 27.67 12.80
CA TYR A 293 6.76 26.54 13.21
C TYR A 293 6.83 25.52 12.07
N PHE A 294 8.03 25.25 11.55
CA PHE A 294 8.22 24.30 10.44
C PHE A 294 8.11 22.86 10.94
N THR A 295 7.30 22.04 10.29
CA THR A 295 7.26 20.59 10.48
C THR A 295 7.41 19.91 9.14
N GLY A 296 8.26 18.88 9.05
CA GLY A 296 8.31 18.01 7.89
C GLY A 296 9.69 17.41 7.68
N PHE A 297 10.26 17.60 6.49
CA PHE A 297 11.38 16.79 6.04
C PHE A 297 12.37 17.54 5.14
N GLY A 298 13.63 17.15 5.21
CA GLY A 298 14.48 17.17 4.02
C GLY A 298 14.05 16.05 3.08
N LYS A 299 13.82 16.37 1.80
CA LYS A 299 13.37 15.37 0.79
C LYS A 299 14.52 14.99 -0.17
N HIS A 300 14.23 14.07 -1.09
CA HIS A 300 14.99 13.86 -2.34
C HIS A 300 14.05 13.57 -3.51
N GLU A 301 14.38 14.09 -4.72
CA GLU A 301 13.88 13.52 -5.98
C GLU A 301 14.59 12.18 -6.21
N ASP A 302 14.10 11.11 -5.58
CA ASP A 302 14.64 9.74 -5.73
C ASP A 302 13.49 8.74 -5.68
N THR A 303 13.37 7.93 -6.73
CA THR A 303 12.38 6.86 -6.83
C THR A 303 12.99 5.64 -7.54
N PRO A 304 12.47 4.42 -7.28
CA PRO A 304 12.95 3.22 -7.94
C PRO A 304 12.94 3.34 -9.47
N ILE A 305 13.97 2.79 -10.12
CA ILE A 305 14.15 2.69 -11.58
C ILE A 305 14.45 4.03 -12.28
N ARG A 306 13.66 5.08 -12.06
CA ARG A 306 13.82 6.37 -12.77
C ARG A 306 14.82 7.34 -12.13
N GLY A 307 15.37 7.00 -10.96
CA GLY A 307 16.32 7.82 -10.22
C GLY A 307 15.71 9.18 -9.85
N LYS A 308 16.32 10.26 -10.34
CA LYS A 308 15.87 11.65 -10.15
C LYS A 308 14.78 12.09 -11.12
N GLY A 309 14.29 11.19 -11.98
CA GLY A 309 13.23 11.49 -12.94
C GLY A 309 11.95 12.01 -12.27
N HIS A 310 11.46 13.18 -12.68
CA HIS A 310 10.19 13.70 -12.17
C HIS A 310 9.04 12.72 -12.43
N ASP A 311 8.16 12.54 -11.44
CA ASP A 311 6.97 11.69 -11.53
C ASP A 311 5.78 12.36 -10.83
N PRO A 312 4.73 12.74 -11.58
CA PRO A 312 3.52 13.32 -11.00
C PRO A 312 2.81 12.41 -9.99
N ALA A 313 2.87 11.08 -10.16
CA ALA A 313 2.24 10.13 -9.25
C ALA A 313 2.97 10.09 -7.90
N TYR A 314 4.30 10.02 -7.89
CA TYR A 314 5.08 10.10 -6.65
C TYR A 314 4.99 11.49 -6.03
N MET A 315 5.00 12.57 -6.82
CA MET A 315 4.81 13.92 -6.29
C MET A 315 3.49 14.03 -5.51
N ILE A 316 2.36 13.68 -6.14
CA ILE A 316 1.05 13.76 -5.49
C ILE A 316 1.03 12.85 -4.25
N HIS A 317 1.53 11.61 -4.37
CA HIS A 317 1.52 10.66 -3.26
C HIS A 317 2.38 11.11 -2.08
N ASP A 318 3.58 11.63 -2.33
CA ASP A 318 4.48 12.16 -1.31
C ASP A 318 3.81 13.34 -0.56
N PHE A 319 3.10 14.23 -1.26
CA PHE A 319 2.33 15.30 -0.62
C PHE A 319 1.12 14.78 0.18
N GLN A 320 0.45 13.72 -0.28
CA GLN A 320 -0.60 13.07 0.51
C GLN A 320 -0.03 12.48 1.79
N LEU A 321 1.16 11.86 1.75
CA LEU A 321 1.84 11.33 2.93
C LEU A 321 2.27 12.45 3.88
N MET A 322 2.85 13.54 3.36
CA MET A 322 3.17 14.72 4.18
C MET A 322 1.92 15.27 4.87
N LYS A 323 0.82 15.44 4.14
CA LYS A 323 -0.45 15.90 4.71
C LYS A 323 -1.01 14.92 5.74
N TRP A 324 -0.96 13.62 5.44
CA TRP A 324 -1.39 12.56 6.36
C TRP A 324 -0.63 12.64 7.67
N MET A 325 0.68 12.87 7.61
CA MET A 325 1.57 13.07 8.76
C MET A 325 1.57 14.48 9.34
N GLY A 326 0.66 15.38 8.95
CA GLY A 326 0.65 16.75 9.49
C GLY A 326 1.89 17.61 9.20
N ALA A 327 2.73 17.22 8.23
CA ALA A 327 3.86 18.04 7.80
C ALA A 327 3.36 19.27 7.04
N ASN A 328 3.85 20.45 7.43
CA ASN A 328 3.48 21.73 6.84
C ASN A 328 4.57 22.31 5.91
N SER A 329 5.76 21.70 5.90
CA SER A 329 6.91 22.18 5.14
C SER A 329 7.84 21.08 4.66
N PHE A 330 8.69 21.39 3.69
CA PHE A 330 9.86 20.57 3.35
C PHE A 330 11.01 21.42 2.80
N ARG A 331 12.21 20.86 2.76
CA ARG A 331 13.38 21.43 2.07
C ARG A 331 13.68 20.67 0.79
N THR A 332 13.98 21.40 -0.29
CA THR A 332 14.43 20.81 -1.57
C THR A 332 15.88 20.36 -1.46
N SER A 333 16.17 19.38 -0.60
CA SER A 333 17.53 19.11 -0.14
C SER A 333 18.49 18.89 -1.30
N HIS A 334 19.53 19.70 -1.30
CA HIS A 334 20.77 19.62 -2.06
C HIS A 334 20.68 19.90 -3.54
N TYR A 335 19.51 20.29 -4.05
CA TYR A 335 19.32 20.76 -5.41
C TYR A 335 17.90 21.33 -5.62
N PRO A 336 17.72 22.28 -6.54
CA PRO A 336 16.39 22.75 -6.92
C PRO A 336 15.53 21.59 -7.45
N TYR A 337 14.29 21.45 -7.01
CA TYR A 337 13.37 20.40 -7.50
C TYR A 337 12.67 20.84 -8.79
N ALA A 338 11.89 19.93 -9.41
CA ALA A 338 11.06 20.27 -10.56
C ALA A 338 10.06 21.39 -10.24
N GLU A 339 9.83 22.31 -11.18
CA GLU A 339 8.96 23.48 -11.00
C GLU A 339 7.52 23.06 -10.63
N GLU A 340 7.06 21.92 -11.14
CA GLU A 340 5.76 21.30 -10.83
C GLU A 340 5.58 21.01 -9.34
N VAL A 341 6.67 20.71 -8.62
CA VAL A 341 6.63 20.45 -7.18
C VAL A 341 6.32 21.73 -6.41
N LEU A 342 6.89 22.86 -6.85
CA LEU A 342 6.63 24.17 -6.26
C LEU A 342 5.25 24.70 -6.62
N ASP A 343 4.82 24.53 -7.89
CA ASP A 343 3.45 24.85 -8.30
C ASP A 343 2.41 24.08 -7.46
N TYR A 344 2.71 22.82 -7.12
CA TYR A 344 1.86 21.99 -6.29
C TYR A 344 1.91 22.43 -4.82
N ALA A 345 3.09 22.79 -4.30
CA ALA A 345 3.23 23.35 -2.95
C ALA A 345 2.43 24.64 -2.77
N ASP A 346 2.45 25.54 -3.77
CA ASP A 346 1.67 26.78 -3.78
C ASP A 346 0.17 26.49 -3.64
N ARG A 347 -0.35 25.59 -4.48
CA ARG A 347 -1.77 25.19 -4.51
C ARG A 347 -2.25 24.50 -3.24
N HIS A 348 -1.34 23.85 -2.51
CA HIS A 348 -1.67 23.09 -1.31
C HIS A 348 -1.27 23.78 0.00
N GLY A 349 -0.67 24.96 -0.07
CA GLY A 349 -0.31 25.73 1.12
C GLY A 349 0.82 25.08 1.91
N ILE A 350 1.75 24.39 1.23
CA ILE A 350 2.93 23.78 1.85
C ILE A 350 4.11 24.75 1.75
N VAL A 351 4.82 24.93 2.85
CA VAL A 351 5.96 25.84 2.95
C VAL A 351 7.24 25.16 2.45
N VAL A 352 8.07 25.87 1.69
CA VAL A 352 9.28 25.30 1.07
C VAL A 352 10.52 26.13 1.46
N ILE A 353 11.53 25.42 1.95
CA ILE A 353 12.90 25.91 2.02
C ILE A 353 13.61 25.47 0.74
N ASN A 354 14.00 26.43 -0.09
CA ASN A 354 14.45 26.16 -1.46
C ASN A 354 15.98 26.30 -1.56
N GLU A 355 16.65 25.24 -1.99
CA GLU A 355 18.08 25.04 -1.85
C GLU A 355 18.79 24.92 -3.21
N THR A 356 20.00 25.48 -3.31
CA THR A 356 20.85 25.31 -4.50
C THR A 356 21.45 23.89 -4.57
N ALA A 357 22.16 23.58 -5.67
CA ALA A 357 22.89 22.32 -5.78
C ALA A 357 24.27 22.30 -5.09
N ALA A 358 24.57 23.29 -4.24
CA ALA A 358 25.86 23.45 -3.57
C ALA A 358 25.96 22.60 -2.30
N VAL A 359 26.20 21.31 -2.48
CA VAL A 359 26.44 20.32 -1.43
C VAL A 359 27.81 19.66 -1.63
N GLY A 360 28.49 19.27 -0.55
CA GLY A 360 29.81 18.65 -0.65
C GLY A 360 30.96 19.65 -0.80
N LEU A 361 30.71 20.93 -0.50
CA LEU A 361 31.74 21.97 -0.30
C LEU A 361 32.49 21.74 1.03
N ASN A 362 32.95 20.51 1.24
CA ASN A 362 33.53 20.04 2.47
C ASN A 362 34.38 18.79 2.22
N LEU A 363 35.70 18.94 2.24
CA LEU A 363 36.65 17.85 2.00
C LEU A 363 37.11 17.17 3.29
N THR A 364 36.80 17.73 4.47
CA THR A 364 37.25 17.20 5.77
C THR A 364 36.46 15.98 6.21
N ILE A 365 35.18 15.87 5.80
CA ILE A 365 34.31 14.72 6.11
C ILE A 365 34.95 13.38 5.72
N VAL A 366 35.56 13.29 4.53
CA VAL A 366 36.19 12.04 4.05
C VAL A 366 37.59 11.84 4.66
N ALA A 367 38.34 12.92 4.88
CA ALA A 367 39.68 12.84 5.46
C ALA A 367 39.65 12.32 6.91
N GLY A 368 38.65 12.73 7.70
CA GLY A 368 38.47 12.28 9.09
C GLY A 368 38.12 10.80 9.24
N LEU A 369 37.35 10.24 8.32
CA LEU A 369 36.94 8.82 8.35
C LEU A 369 38.05 7.83 7.98
N PHE A 370 39.02 8.24 7.16
CA PHE A 370 40.08 7.36 6.64
C PHE A 370 41.51 7.76 7.06
N GLY A 371 41.66 8.76 7.93
CA GLY A 371 42.97 9.19 8.47
C GLY A 371 43.91 9.79 7.42
N HIS A 372 43.36 10.32 6.32
CA HIS A 372 44.15 11.02 5.30
C HIS A 372 44.41 12.46 5.73
N LYS A 373 45.51 13.07 5.24
CA LYS A 373 45.74 14.50 5.45
C LYS A 373 44.59 15.29 4.81
N PRO A 374 43.94 16.22 5.54
CA PRO A 374 42.86 17.02 4.99
C PRO A 374 43.42 17.90 3.85
N ILE A 375 42.77 17.82 2.69
CA ILE A 375 42.97 18.76 1.58
C ILE A 375 42.13 19.99 1.91
N PRO A 376 42.70 21.22 1.92
CA PRO A 376 41.91 22.42 2.17
C PRO A 376 40.72 22.53 1.21
N THR A 377 39.53 22.79 1.75
CA THR A 377 38.30 22.88 0.97
C THR A 377 38.30 24.15 0.12
N PHE A 378 38.65 25.29 0.71
CA PHE A 378 38.70 26.58 0.02
C PHE A 378 40.15 26.95 -0.29
N SER A 379 40.62 26.57 -1.49
CA SER A 379 41.98 26.83 -1.94
C SER A 379 42.03 27.00 -3.47
N PRO A 380 43.13 27.54 -4.03
CA PRO A 380 43.29 27.67 -5.49
C PRO A 380 43.12 26.35 -6.26
N GLU A 381 43.50 25.22 -5.66
CA GLU A 381 43.47 23.89 -6.25
C GLU A 381 42.13 23.14 -6.10
N THR A 382 41.23 23.63 -5.24
CA THR A 382 39.94 23.02 -4.92
C THR A 382 38.79 24.00 -5.15
N MET A 383 38.03 24.42 -4.12
CA MET A 383 36.90 25.33 -4.29
C MET A 383 37.42 26.77 -4.39
N ASN A 384 37.67 27.21 -5.63
CA ASN A 384 38.28 28.49 -5.94
C ASN A 384 37.24 29.49 -6.51
N ASP A 385 37.72 30.58 -7.11
CA ASP A 385 36.87 31.63 -7.70
C ASP A 385 36.00 31.12 -8.87
N GLU A 386 36.43 30.10 -9.61
CA GLU A 386 35.64 29.48 -10.68
C GLU A 386 34.48 28.67 -10.09
N THR A 387 34.72 27.93 -9.00
CA THR A 387 33.65 27.26 -8.23
C THR A 387 32.64 28.29 -7.71
N ARG A 388 33.12 29.42 -7.17
CA ARG A 388 32.25 30.51 -6.70
C ARG A 388 31.45 31.15 -7.84
N ALA A 389 32.01 31.21 -9.05
CA ALA A 389 31.31 31.71 -10.24
C ALA A 389 30.20 30.74 -10.67
N ALA A 390 30.44 29.43 -10.64
CA ALA A 390 29.41 28.42 -10.89
C ALA A 390 28.30 28.46 -9.81
N HIS A 391 28.67 28.64 -8.54
CA HIS A 391 27.72 28.78 -7.44
C HIS A 391 26.89 30.07 -7.56
N THR A 392 27.53 31.18 -7.95
CA THR A 392 26.87 32.44 -8.30
C THR A 392 25.81 32.23 -9.39
N GLN A 393 26.15 31.49 -10.44
CA GLN A 393 25.22 31.20 -11.53
C GLN A 393 24.05 30.31 -11.05
N ALA A 394 24.33 29.30 -10.23
CA ALA A 394 23.29 28.44 -9.65
C ALA A 394 22.28 29.23 -8.80
N ILE A 395 22.75 30.20 -8.01
CA ILE A 395 21.88 31.12 -7.24
C ILE A 395 21.01 31.96 -8.19
N ARG A 396 21.61 32.55 -9.23
CA ARG A 396 20.88 33.36 -10.22
C ARG A 396 19.76 32.56 -10.88
N GLU A 397 20.05 31.34 -11.30
CA GLU A 397 19.07 30.50 -11.98
C GLU A 397 17.95 30.05 -11.02
N LEU A 398 18.29 29.63 -9.81
CA LEU A 398 17.31 29.26 -8.79
C LEU A 398 16.35 30.42 -8.47
N VAL A 399 16.89 31.59 -8.12
CA VAL A 399 16.06 32.75 -7.76
C VAL A 399 15.26 33.24 -8.96
N ALA A 400 15.86 33.30 -10.16
CA ALA A 400 15.16 33.75 -11.36
C ALA A 400 13.99 32.82 -11.74
N ARG A 401 14.10 31.52 -11.45
CA ARG A 401 13.04 30.52 -11.68
C ARG A 401 11.94 30.64 -10.62
N ASP A 402 12.32 30.71 -9.34
CA ASP A 402 11.39 30.42 -8.24
C ASP A 402 10.90 31.65 -7.45
N LYS A 403 11.37 32.86 -7.78
CA LYS A 403 11.03 34.13 -7.09
C LYS A 403 9.53 34.38 -6.89
N ASN A 404 8.66 33.84 -7.74
CA ASN A 404 7.22 34.09 -7.71
C ASN A 404 6.42 33.06 -6.91
N HIS A 405 7.02 31.96 -6.45
CA HIS A 405 6.29 30.94 -5.68
C HIS A 405 6.01 31.43 -4.25
N PRO A 406 4.73 31.55 -3.82
CA PRO A 406 4.39 31.86 -2.44
C PRO A 406 4.83 30.76 -1.46
N SER A 407 4.88 29.50 -1.87
CA SER A 407 5.34 28.39 -1.03
C SER A 407 6.80 28.53 -0.61
N VAL A 408 7.66 29.07 -1.48
CA VAL A 408 9.08 29.30 -1.17
C VAL A 408 9.18 30.44 -0.17
N VAL A 409 9.66 30.17 1.05
CA VAL A 409 9.77 31.19 2.11
C VAL A 409 11.20 31.51 2.50
N MET A 410 12.18 30.69 2.11
CA MET A 410 13.58 30.87 2.50
C MET A 410 14.50 30.25 1.45
N TRP A 411 15.65 30.89 1.21
CA TRP A 411 16.69 30.39 0.31
C TRP A 411 17.84 29.75 1.09
N THR A 412 18.24 28.54 0.71
CA THR A 412 19.40 27.85 1.27
C THR A 412 20.56 27.89 0.28
N ILE A 413 21.63 28.60 0.64
CA ILE A 413 22.78 28.84 -0.25
C ILE A 413 23.60 27.57 -0.46
N ALA A 414 23.83 26.80 0.59
CA ALA A 414 24.61 25.57 0.56
C ALA A 414 24.19 24.63 1.70
N ASN A 415 24.50 23.34 1.54
CA ASN A 415 24.37 22.34 2.59
C ASN A 415 25.73 21.80 3.01
N GLU A 416 25.97 21.86 4.32
CA GLU A 416 27.16 21.34 5.01
C GLU A 416 28.50 21.78 4.38
N PRO A 417 28.69 23.08 4.07
CA PRO A 417 30.02 23.56 3.71
C PRO A 417 30.98 23.40 4.90
N ALA A 418 32.29 23.35 4.64
CA ALA A 418 33.32 23.39 5.68
C ALA A 418 33.38 24.78 6.37
N ALA A 419 32.34 25.10 7.16
CA ALA A 419 32.09 26.42 7.72
C ALA A 419 33.06 26.84 8.83
N SER A 420 33.91 25.93 9.29
CA SER A 420 35.00 26.19 10.24
C SER A 420 36.36 26.37 9.57
N GLU A 421 36.48 26.14 8.25
CA GLU A 421 37.74 26.30 7.54
C GLU A 421 38.03 27.76 7.17
N PRO A 422 39.29 28.23 7.28
CA PRO A 422 39.70 29.50 6.70
C PRO A 422 39.38 29.60 5.21
N GLY A 423 38.97 30.77 4.73
CA GLY A 423 38.59 31.00 3.32
C GLY A 423 37.09 30.84 3.02
N VAL A 424 36.33 30.17 3.90
CA VAL A 424 34.89 29.96 3.69
C VAL A 424 34.09 31.26 3.72
N ARG A 425 34.50 32.24 4.55
CA ARG A 425 33.81 33.52 4.66
C ARG A 425 33.97 34.35 3.39
N GLU A 426 35.19 34.42 2.86
CA GLU A 426 35.53 35.09 1.60
C GLU A 426 34.84 34.42 0.40
N TYR A 427 34.57 33.12 0.48
CA TYR A 427 33.78 32.39 -0.50
C TYR A 427 32.28 32.71 -0.39
N MET A 428 31.70 32.69 0.81
CA MET A 428 30.24 32.74 1.03
C MET A 428 29.65 34.16 1.08
N GLU A 429 30.36 35.16 1.61
CA GLU A 429 29.84 36.52 1.80
C GLU A 429 29.36 37.17 0.48
N PRO A 430 30.09 37.08 -0.65
CA PRO A 430 29.59 37.59 -1.93
C PRO A 430 28.31 36.89 -2.42
N LEU A 431 28.15 35.60 -2.14
CA LEU A 431 26.98 34.80 -2.53
C LEU A 431 25.75 35.20 -1.71
N VAL A 432 25.93 35.40 -0.41
CA VAL A 432 24.91 35.94 0.51
C VAL A 432 24.43 37.30 0.03
N LYS A 433 25.36 38.21 -0.28
CA LYS A 433 25.04 39.55 -0.77
C LYS A 433 24.25 39.48 -2.08
N LEU A 434 24.71 38.66 -3.02
CA LEU A 434 24.03 38.46 -4.30
C LEU A 434 22.59 37.96 -4.12
N ASN A 435 22.36 36.96 -3.25
CA ASN A 435 21.02 36.42 -3.07
C ASN A 435 20.04 37.49 -2.55
N ARG A 436 20.49 38.34 -1.63
CA ARG A 436 19.68 39.48 -1.11
C ARG A 436 19.41 40.54 -2.18
N GLU A 437 20.37 40.77 -3.09
CA GLU A 437 20.19 41.69 -4.22
C GLU A 437 19.17 41.15 -5.24
N LEU A 438 19.16 39.84 -5.46
CA LEU A 438 18.23 39.19 -6.38
C LEU A 438 16.82 39.06 -5.81
N ASP A 439 16.70 38.74 -4.52
CA ASP A 439 15.43 38.65 -3.81
C ASP A 439 15.54 39.19 -2.36
N PRO A 440 15.11 40.44 -2.12
CA PRO A 440 15.10 41.02 -0.78
C PRO A 440 13.87 40.59 0.05
N THR A 441 12.95 39.79 -0.51
CA THR A 441 11.64 39.49 0.12
C THR A 441 11.64 38.26 1.01
N ARG A 442 12.72 37.46 0.97
CA ARG A 442 12.84 36.20 1.70
C ARG A 442 14.14 36.14 2.50
N PRO A 443 14.13 35.55 3.70
CA PRO A 443 15.34 35.26 4.45
C PRO A 443 16.24 34.24 3.74
N ILE A 444 17.50 34.21 4.16
CA ILE A 444 18.51 33.28 3.67
C ILE A 444 19.11 32.44 4.80
N CYS A 445 19.50 31.21 4.49
CA CYS A 445 20.23 30.32 5.39
C CYS A 445 21.28 29.48 4.63
N PHE A 446 22.04 28.70 5.39
CA PHE A 446 22.78 27.53 4.93
C PHE A 446 22.59 26.44 5.99
N ALA A 447 22.65 25.17 5.60
CA ALA A 447 22.56 24.08 6.55
C ALA A 447 23.95 23.76 7.11
N ASN A 448 24.15 24.02 8.40
CA ASN A 448 25.41 23.86 9.11
C ASN A 448 25.59 22.42 9.61
N GLU A 449 26.74 21.80 9.32
CA GLU A 449 27.09 20.47 9.83
C GLU A 449 27.61 20.49 11.28
N ASN A 450 27.74 19.32 11.89
CA ASN A 450 28.16 19.23 13.29
C ASN A 450 29.60 19.70 13.57
N GLN A 451 30.55 19.55 12.63
CA GLN A 451 31.96 19.92 12.88
C GLN A 451 32.16 21.43 13.06
N ALA A 452 31.34 22.25 12.39
CA ALA A 452 31.31 23.69 12.56
C ALA A 452 30.38 24.04 13.73
N ASN A 453 30.86 23.78 14.95
CA ASN A 453 30.15 24.11 16.17
C ASN A 453 30.12 25.62 16.43
N ILE A 454 29.46 26.03 17.52
CA ILE A 454 29.24 27.44 17.85
C ILE A 454 30.52 28.29 17.95
N ASP A 455 31.63 27.67 18.37
CA ASP A 455 32.91 28.35 18.60
C ASP A 455 33.79 28.40 17.34
N THR A 456 33.56 27.49 16.40
CA THR A 456 34.40 27.30 15.21
C THR A 456 33.74 27.77 13.92
N ASP A 457 32.42 27.88 13.86
CA ASP A 457 31.71 28.42 12.70
C ASP A 457 32.08 29.89 12.41
N LEU A 458 32.34 30.19 11.13
CA LEU A 458 32.84 31.48 10.65
C LEU A 458 31.83 32.29 9.82
N ILE A 459 30.61 31.79 9.60
CA ILE A 459 29.69 32.36 8.59
C ILE A 459 28.23 32.51 9.04
N ALA A 460 27.79 31.90 10.15
CA ALA A 460 26.40 31.92 10.59
C ALA A 460 25.86 33.33 10.93
N ASP A 461 26.74 34.29 11.21
CA ASP A 461 26.35 35.69 11.38
C ASP A 461 25.80 36.32 10.09
N LEU A 462 26.24 35.86 8.91
CA LEU A 462 25.86 36.40 7.59
C LEU A 462 24.39 36.11 7.20
N PHE A 463 23.79 35.09 7.80
CA PHE A 463 22.48 34.54 7.42
C PHE A 463 21.36 34.97 8.36
N ASP A 464 20.09 34.89 7.94
CA ASP A 464 18.95 35.34 8.74
C ASP A 464 18.44 34.27 9.71
N VAL A 465 18.56 33.01 9.32
CA VAL A 465 18.04 31.84 10.05
C VAL A 465 19.16 30.83 10.23
N ILE A 466 19.28 30.28 11.43
CA ILE A 466 20.25 29.24 11.76
C ILE A 466 19.63 27.89 11.40
N CYS A 467 20.17 27.21 10.37
CA CYS A 467 19.74 25.87 9.99
C CYS A 467 20.80 24.86 10.37
N LEU A 468 20.45 23.87 11.20
CA LEU A 468 21.39 22.91 11.76
C LEU A 468 21.07 21.49 11.32
N ASN A 469 22.11 20.77 10.93
CA ASN A 469 22.09 19.32 10.72
C ASN A 469 22.80 18.65 11.90
N ARG A 470 22.08 17.86 12.71
CA ARG A 470 22.64 17.23 13.92
C ARG A 470 22.22 15.78 14.03
N TYR A 471 23.17 14.95 14.45
CA TYR A 471 23.03 13.50 14.51
C TYR A 471 23.48 12.95 15.88
N TYR A 472 23.06 13.62 16.95
CA TYR A 472 23.18 13.12 18.33
C TYR A 472 22.32 11.86 18.49
N GLY A 473 22.88 10.83 19.14
CA GLY A 473 22.29 9.49 19.17
C GLY A 473 22.52 8.70 17.88
N TRP A 474 23.25 9.21 16.89
CA TRP A 474 23.62 8.43 15.70
C TRP A 474 25.12 8.45 15.44
N TYR A 475 25.66 9.58 14.97
CA TYR A 475 27.11 9.73 14.74
C TYR A 475 27.86 10.18 16.00
N LEU A 476 27.16 10.84 16.92
CA LEU A 476 27.65 11.18 18.26
C LEU A 476 26.84 10.42 19.29
N ASN A 477 27.48 9.98 20.38
CA ASN A 477 26.83 9.30 21.49
C ASN A 477 25.96 8.10 21.02
N THR A 478 26.50 7.32 20.08
CA THR A 478 25.79 6.22 19.43
C THR A 478 25.33 5.18 20.45
N GLY A 479 24.03 4.90 20.50
CA GLY A 479 23.43 3.96 21.46
C GLY A 479 23.17 4.55 22.86
N ASP A 480 23.64 5.77 23.15
CA ASP A 480 23.45 6.45 24.44
C ASP A 480 22.55 7.69 24.25
N LEU A 481 21.25 7.49 24.37
CA LEU A 481 20.27 8.55 24.16
C LEU A 481 20.24 9.58 25.29
N GLU A 482 20.72 9.23 26.49
CA GLU A 482 20.77 10.17 27.63
C GLU A 482 21.88 11.20 27.44
N GLU A 483 23.08 10.75 27.05
CA GLU A 483 24.19 11.65 26.72
C GLU A 483 23.89 12.46 25.44
N ALA A 484 23.25 11.83 24.44
CA ALA A 484 22.80 12.50 23.24
C ALA A 484 21.80 13.65 23.53
N GLU A 485 20.84 13.44 24.44
CA GLU A 485 19.86 14.46 24.83
C GLU A 485 20.55 15.68 25.45
N GLN A 486 21.51 15.45 26.35
CA GLN A 486 22.27 16.52 27.00
C GLN A 486 23.13 17.29 25.99
N GLY A 487 23.85 16.58 25.12
CA GLY A 487 24.71 17.19 24.11
C GLY A 487 23.93 18.01 23.08
N LEU A 488 22.74 17.53 22.67
CA LEU A 488 21.87 18.28 21.76
C LEU A 488 21.32 19.54 22.44
N GLU A 489 20.86 19.45 23.69
CA GLU A 489 20.36 20.61 24.42
C GLU A 489 21.44 21.68 24.62
N GLU A 490 22.64 21.28 25.03
CA GLU A 490 23.79 22.19 25.20
C GLU A 490 24.17 22.87 23.87
N CYS A 491 24.20 22.11 22.78
CA CYS A 491 24.43 22.66 21.44
C CYS A 491 23.40 23.75 21.15
N LEU A 492 22.10 23.44 21.20
CA LEU A 492 21.04 24.40 20.84
C LEU A 492 21.02 25.64 21.74
N ARG A 493 21.23 25.50 23.05
CA ARG A 493 21.32 26.65 23.96
C ARG A 493 22.51 27.55 23.66
N SER A 494 23.62 26.98 23.20
CA SER A 494 24.79 27.76 22.80
C SER A 494 24.54 28.59 21.53
N TRP A 495 23.86 28.00 20.53
CA TRP A 495 23.43 28.72 19.33
C TRP A 495 22.42 29.83 19.64
N GLU A 496 21.43 29.54 20.49
CA GLU A 496 20.46 30.51 21.00
C GLU A 496 21.16 31.68 21.70
N GLY A 497 22.08 31.38 22.63
CA GLY A 497 22.79 32.39 23.41
C GLY A 497 23.69 33.31 22.59
N LYS A 498 24.32 32.82 21.52
CA LYS A 498 25.24 33.63 20.68
C LYS A 498 24.51 34.51 19.67
N TYR A 499 23.48 33.98 19.00
CA TYR A 499 22.88 34.65 17.85
C TYR A 499 21.47 35.22 18.10
N ASN A 500 20.68 34.63 19.00
CA ASN A 500 19.27 34.99 19.21
C ASN A 500 18.46 35.10 17.89
N LYS A 501 18.76 34.19 16.94
CA LYS A 501 18.10 34.04 15.64
C LYS A 501 17.19 32.81 15.68
N PRO A 502 16.20 32.67 14.77
CA PRO A 502 15.40 31.47 14.69
C PRO A 502 16.27 30.28 14.26
N ILE A 503 16.08 29.15 14.92
CA ILE A 503 16.79 27.89 14.69
C ILE A 503 15.83 26.89 14.04
N ILE A 504 16.24 26.29 12.94
CA ILE A 504 15.53 25.20 12.27
C ILE A 504 16.45 23.98 12.22
N MET A 505 15.98 22.86 12.73
CA MET A 505 16.67 21.58 12.57
C MET A 505 16.37 21.04 11.19
N THR A 506 17.26 21.28 10.22
CA THR A 506 17.04 20.92 8.81
C THR A 506 17.35 19.46 8.52
N GLU A 507 18.18 18.83 9.36
CA GLU A 507 18.40 17.38 9.36
C GLU A 507 18.61 16.86 10.77
N TYR A 508 17.83 15.83 11.12
CA TYR A 508 18.05 14.96 12.28
C TYR A 508 17.36 13.62 12.01
N GLY A 509 17.98 12.51 12.41
CA GLY A 509 17.45 11.18 12.15
C GLY A 509 18.51 10.08 12.30
N ALA A 510 18.08 8.83 12.17
CA ALA A 510 18.93 7.65 12.31
C ALA A 510 18.64 6.67 11.17
N ASP A 511 19.67 5.99 10.65
CA ASP A 511 19.44 4.97 9.63
C ASP A 511 18.65 3.82 10.26
N THR A 512 17.72 3.26 9.51
CA THR A 512 16.71 2.32 10.00
C THR A 512 16.41 1.29 8.91
N LEU A 513 16.46 0.01 9.24
CA LEU A 513 16.05 -1.03 8.30
C LEU A 513 14.60 -1.40 8.58
N ALA A 514 13.74 -1.24 7.56
CA ALA A 514 12.36 -1.70 7.61
C ALA A 514 12.30 -3.15 8.11
N GLY A 515 11.53 -3.40 9.17
CA GLY A 515 11.37 -4.70 9.79
C GLY A 515 12.52 -5.15 10.71
N LEU A 516 13.57 -4.36 10.90
CA LEU A 516 14.56 -4.58 11.95
C LEU A 516 14.02 -4.00 13.26
N HIS A 517 13.64 -4.88 14.18
CA HIS A 517 13.11 -4.50 15.49
C HIS A 517 14.01 -4.98 16.62
N THR A 518 14.11 -4.17 17.67
CA THR A 518 14.79 -4.57 18.92
C THR A 518 14.15 -3.90 20.13
N VAL A 519 14.25 -4.58 21.27
CA VAL A 519 13.77 -4.04 22.56
C VAL A 519 14.73 -3.03 23.16
N GLY A 520 16.04 -3.15 22.88
CA GLY A 520 17.08 -2.24 23.40
C GLY A 520 17.35 -1.06 22.47
N ASP A 521 18.21 -0.13 22.89
CA ASP A 521 18.69 0.98 22.08
C ASP A 521 19.76 0.55 21.07
N ILE A 522 19.33 -0.25 20.09
CA ILE A 522 20.22 -0.74 19.03
C ILE A 522 19.99 0.09 17.75
N PRO A 523 21.01 0.83 17.29
CA PRO A 523 21.05 1.49 15.98
C PRO A 523 20.54 0.59 14.84
N TRP A 524 19.93 1.20 13.82
CA TRP A 524 19.27 0.54 12.67
C TRP A 524 17.89 -0.04 12.92
N SER A 525 17.43 -0.15 14.17
CA SER A 525 16.07 -0.61 14.43
C SER A 525 15.02 0.49 14.34
N GLU A 526 13.79 0.12 14.01
CA GLU A 526 12.66 1.04 13.95
C GLU A 526 12.37 1.70 15.30
N GLU A 527 12.51 0.96 16.41
CA GLU A 527 12.36 1.52 17.76
C GLU A 527 13.43 2.58 18.06
N TYR A 528 14.67 2.34 17.63
CA TYR A 528 15.75 3.30 17.84
C TYR A 528 15.54 4.58 17.04
N GLN A 529 15.08 4.48 15.79
CA GLN A 529 14.68 5.64 14.99
C GLN A 529 13.63 6.47 15.74
N SER A 530 12.58 5.83 16.22
CA SER A 530 11.51 6.50 16.96
C SER A 530 12.02 7.17 18.23
N ARG A 531 12.91 6.52 19.00
CA ARG A 531 13.43 7.09 20.25
C ARG A 531 14.43 8.22 20.04
N VAL A 532 15.22 8.18 18.96
CA VAL A 532 16.07 9.33 18.55
C VAL A 532 15.22 10.54 18.18
N LEU A 533 14.15 10.34 17.42
CA LEU A 533 13.22 11.43 17.07
C LEU A 533 12.52 11.97 18.33
N GLU A 534 11.99 11.09 19.18
CA GLU A 534 11.34 11.49 20.43
C GLU A 534 12.26 12.30 21.34
N MET A 535 13.51 11.85 21.53
CA MET A 535 14.53 12.56 22.29
C MET A 535 14.79 13.95 21.69
N SER A 536 14.93 14.02 20.36
CA SER A 536 15.16 15.29 19.66
C SER A 536 13.99 16.26 19.88
N HIS A 537 12.74 15.79 19.72
CA HIS A 537 11.53 16.60 19.94
C HIS A 537 11.43 17.13 21.37
N ARG A 538 11.77 16.33 22.39
CA ARG A 538 11.82 16.78 23.79
C ARG A 538 12.83 17.91 23.99
N VAL A 539 13.96 17.88 23.30
CA VAL A 539 14.97 18.95 23.39
C VAL A 539 14.48 20.21 22.67
N PHE A 540 13.88 20.06 21.48
CA PHE A 540 13.38 21.19 20.69
C PHE A 540 12.30 21.97 21.47
N ASP A 541 11.40 21.28 22.17
CA ASP A 541 10.38 21.89 23.02
C ASP A 541 10.96 22.70 24.21
N LYS A 542 12.24 22.50 24.60
CA LYS A 542 12.91 23.21 25.71
C LYS A 542 13.65 24.48 25.29
N VAL A 543 13.82 24.72 23.98
CA VAL A 543 14.63 25.83 23.44
C VAL A 543 13.74 26.72 22.58
N GLU A 544 13.42 27.93 23.08
CA GLU A 544 12.42 28.82 22.47
C GLU A 544 12.79 29.27 21.05
N SER A 545 14.10 29.40 20.78
CA SER A 545 14.58 29.79 19.46
C SER A 545 14.43 28.68 18.41
N VAL A 546 14.10 27.45 18.79
CA VAL A 546 13.78 26.39 17.82
C VAL A 546 12.37 26.66 17.25
N VAL A 547 12.33 27.04 15.99
CA VAL A 547 11.09 27.35 15.25
C VAL A 547 10.82 26.35 14.13
N GLY A 548 11.54 25.24 14.08
CA GLY A 548 11.32 24.27 13.02
C GLY A 548 12.10 22.98 13.15
N GLU A 549 11.49 21.91 12.66
CA GLU A 549 12.05 20.57 12.66
C GLU A 549 11.72 19.85 11.33
N GLN A 550 12.76 19.48 10.60
CA GLN A 550 12.69 18.72 9.35
C GLN A 550 13.51 17.45 9.49
N VAL A 551 12.81 16.32 9.59
CA VAL A 551 13.42 14.99 9.74
C VAL A 551 14.23 14.68 8.50
N TRP A 552 15.42 14.11 8.70
CA TRP A 552 16.22 13.53 7.64
C TRP A 552 16.02 12.02 7.63
N ASN A 553 15.34 11.42 6.65
CA ASN A 553 14.74 11.99 5.44
C ASN A 553 13.25 11.62 5.34
N PHE A 554 12.49 12.23 4.42
CA PHE A 554 11.14 11.79 4.07
C PHE A 554 11.09 10.31 3.66
N ALA A 555 12.01 9.86 2.82
CA ALA A 555 12.08 8.47 2.36
C ALA A 555 13.53 8.04 2.12
N ASP A 556 13.75 6.73 2.11
CA ASP A 556 15.02 6.15 1.65
C ASP A 556 15.36 6.61 0.23
N PHE A 557 16.66 6.79 -0.02
CA PHE A 557 17.18 7.20 -1.32
C PHE A 557 18.53 6.53 -1.61
N GLN A 558 18.91 6.47 -2.88
CA GLN A 558 20.12 5.78 -3.30
C GLN A 558 21.38 6.62 -3.10
N THR A 559 22.50 5.97 -2.79
CA THR A 559 23.82 6.58 -2.49
C THR A 559 24.93 5.86 -3.27
N PRO A 560 26.16 6.40 -3.39
CA PRO A 560 27.25 5.65 -3.98
C PRO A 560 27.61 4.43 -3.14
N SER A 561 28.00 3.34 -3.81
CA SER A 561 28.50 2.11 -3.17
C SER A 561 29.92 2.25 -2.58
N THR A 562 30.44 3.47 -2.43
CA THR A 562 31.80 3.74 -1.95
C THR A 562 31.92 3.64 -0.43
N PHE A 563 30.81 3.74 0.29
CA PHE A 563 30.79 3.71 1.75
C PHE A 563 30.19 2.40 2.26
N ILE A 564 30.94 1.69 3.10
CA ILE A 564 30.48 0.42 3.70
C ILE A 564 29.34 0.59 4.70
N PHE A 565 29.11 1.82 5.18
CA PHE A 565 28.04 2.16 6.12
C PHE A 565 26.72 2.56 5.44
N ARG A 566 26.61 2.38 4.11
CA ARG A 566 25.37 2.55 3.34
C ARG A 566 24.84 1.20 2.90
N VAL A 567 23.69 0.80 3.44
CA VAL A 567 23.06 -0.49 3.18
C VAL A 567 22.09 -0.32 2.01
N ASP A 568 22.60 -0.40 0.78
CA ASP A 568 21.84 -0.10 -0.46
C ASP A 568 21.12 1.26 -0.39
N GLY A 569 21.91 2.31 -0.24
CA GLY A 569 21.41 3.67 -0.07
C GLY A 569 21.50 4.18 1.37
N ASN A 570 20.90 5.35 1.58
CA ASN A 570 20.68 5.94 2.88
C ASN A 570 19.32 5.45 3.39
N LYS A 571 19.29 5.02 4.66
CA LYS A 571 18.14 4.38 5.29
C LYS A 571 17.56 5.21 6.42
N LYS A 572 17.84 6.50 6.45
CA LYS A 572 17.27 7.43 7.43
C LYS A 572 15.83 7.83 7.12
N GLY A 573 15.25 7.32 6.03
CA GLY A 573 13.89 7.61 5.63
C GLY A 573 12.88 7.26 6.73
N THR A 574 11.87 8.10 6.92
CA THR A 574 10.64 7.70 7.63
C THR A 574 9.75 6.81 6.77
N HIS A 575 10.06 6.70 5.47
CA HIS A 575 9.42 5.77 4.54
C HIS A 575 10.44 4.93 3.78
N HIS A 576 10.20 3.62 3.72
CA HIS A 576 10.90 2.70 2.84
C HIS A 576 10.01 2.42 1.62
N PRO A 577 10.52 2.56 0.39
CA PRO A 577 9.76 2.96 -0.81
C PRO A 577 8.31 3.45 -0.58
N ARG A 578 8.14 4.55 0.17
CA ARG A 578 6.83 5.19 0.49
C ARG A 578 5.90 4.35 1.39
N ILE A 579 6.43 3.30 2.01
CA ILE A 579 5.80 2.55 3.11
C ILE A 579 6.28 3.15 4.43
N ALA A 580 5.34 3.59 5.27
CA ALA A 580 5.60 4.21 6.56
C ALA A 580 6.33 3.27 7.54
N THR A 581 7.35 3.77 8.24
CA THR A 581 8.00 3.10 9.39
C THR A 581 7.27 3.42 10.69
N VAL A 582 7.65 2.77 11.80
CA VAL A 582 7.25 3.20 13.15
C VAL A 582 7.52 4.69 13.37
N ALA A 583 8.63 5.23 12.85
CA ALA A 583 8.95 6.66 12.97
C ALA A 583 7.95 7.57 12.23
N ALA A 584 7.40 7.14 11.08
CA ALA A 584 6.34 7.91 10.40
C ALA A 584 5.06 7.98 11.25
N HIS A 585 4.72 6.91 11.98
CA HIS A 585 3.61 6.92 12.93
C HIS A 585 3.89 7.74 14.19
N HIS A 586 5.14 7.74 14.67
CA HIS A 586 5.58 8.61 15.76
C HIS A 586 5.41 10.09 15.36
N PHE A 587 5.90 10.45 14.17
CA PHE A 587 5.76 11.81 13.63
C PHE A 587 4.28 12.21 13.52
N LEU A 588 3.40 11.33 13.04
CA LEU A 588 1.95 11.55 13.00
C LEU A 588 1.35 11.89 14.37
N GLY A 589 1.81 11.23 15.44
CA GLY A 589 1.35 11.48 16.81
C GLY A 589 1.78 12.85 17.35
N PHE A 590 2.89 13.40 16.84
CA PHE A 590 3.48 14.66 17.29
C PHE A 590 2.99 15.89 16.50
N SER A 591 2.80 15.73 15.19
CA SER A 591 2.56 16.81 14.22
C SER A 591 1.10 17.22 14.05
N LEU A 592 0.13 16.41 14.51
CA LEU A 592 -1.28 16.76 14.44
C LEU A 592 -1.58 17.93 15.41
N PRO A 593 -2.16 19.05 14.92
CA PRO A 593 -2.43 20.19 15.78
C PRO A 593 -3.53 19.86 16.79
N ILE A 594 -3.16 19.76 18.07
CA ILE A 594 -4.08 20.07 19.16
C ILE A 594 -4.18 21.59 19.17
N CYS A 595 -5.33 22.14 18.76
CA CYS A 595 -5.62 23.55 18.85
C CYS A 595 -5.49 24.04 20.31
N GLY A 596 -4.40 24.71 20.66
CA GLY A 596 -4.23 25.33 21.98
C GLY A 596 -2.76 25.61 22.30
N GLY A 597 -2.44 26.85 22.68
CA GLY A 597 -1.09 27.34 22.89
C GLY A 597 -0.21 26.55 23.87
N SER A 598 1.06 26.96 23.94
CA SER A 598 2.20 26.37 24.67
C SER A 598 1.98 25.94 26.14
N GLY A 599 0.85 26.27 26.76
CA GLY A 599 0.48 25.82 28.10
C GLY A 599 -0.16 24.42 28.19
N GLU A 600 -0.77 23.90 27.11
CA GLU A 600 -1.44 22.58 27.15
C GLU A 600 -0.55 21.41 26.70
N ARG A 601 0.56 21.70 26.00
CA ARG A 601 1.58 20.70 25.60
C ARG A 601 2.20 19.98 26.80
N ALA A 602 2.48 20.72 27.89
CA ALA A 602 3.04 20.15 29.13
C ALA A 602 2.01 19.32 29.94
N ALA A 603 0.72 19.62 29.81
CA ALA A 603 -0.36 18.92 30.51
C ALA A 603 -0.72 17.58 29.86
N PHE A 604 -0.60 17.48 28.53
CA PHE A 604 -0.78 16.22 27.81
C PHE A 604 0.44 15.29 27.98
N ASN A 605 1.66 15.82 27.94
CA ASN A 605 2.87 15.04 28.22
C ASN A 605 2.97 14.60 29.69
N ARG A 606 2.50 15.38 30.68
CA ARG A 606 2.34 14.87 32.05
C ARG A 606 1.37 13.69 32.14
N ARG A 607 0.29 13.66 31.35
CA ARG A 607 -0.64 12.52 31.33
C ARG A 607 -0.09 11.27 30.64
N ILE A 608 0.89 11.40 29.74
CA ILE A 608 1.55 10.27 29.08
C ILE A 608 2.78 9.79 29.87
N VAL A 609 3.50 10.69 30.55
CA VAL A 609 4.63 10.34 31.44
C VAL A 609 4.15 9.82 32.81
N ASP A 610 3.06 10.36 33.38
CA ASP A 610 2.43 9.77 34.57
C ASP A 610 1.73 8.44 34.24
N ALA A 611 1.42 8.18 32.97
CA ALA A 611 0.99 6.86 32.50
C ALA A 611 2.14 5.87 32.28
N ASN A 612 3.40 6.32 32.27
CA ASN A 612 4.58 5.45 32.13
C ASN A 612 5.37 5.25 33.43
N HIS A 613 5.12 6.04 34.48
CA HIS A 613 5.73 5.84 35.80
C HIS A 613 4.85 5.11 36.84
N VAL A 614 3.61 4.74 36.51
CA VAL A 614 2.72 3.96 37.40
C VAL A 614 2.54 2.49 36.98
N TYR A 615 3.02 2.07 35.82
CA TYR A 615 2.82 0.69 35.32
C TYR A 615 4.00 -0.25 35.62
N GLY A 616 4.52 -0.15 36.85
CA GLY A 616 5.42 -1.13 37.45
C GLY A 616 4.74 -1.76 38.67
N ASN A 617 3.81 -2.69 38.43
CA ASN A 617 3.04 -3.53 39.39
C ASN A 617 1.53 -3.26 39.41
N THR A 618 0.78 -3.51 38.31
CA THR A 618 -0.69 -3.66 38.45
C THR A 618 -1.41 -4.38 37.30
N LEU A 619 -0.81 -5.35 36.60
CA LEU A 619 -1.58 -6.13 35.61
C LEU A 619 -2.61 -7.09 36.26
N VAL A 620 -2.38 -7.52 37.51
CA VAL A 620 -3.32 -8.34 38.29
C VAL A 620 -4.41 -7.50 38.95
N GLY A 621 -4.13 -6.24 39.32
CA GLY A 621 -5.14 -5.32 39.88
C GLY A 621 -6.07 -4.75 38.82
N ILE A 622 -5.60 -4.48 37.60
CA ILE A 622 -6.47 -4.01 36.50
C ILE A 622 -7.40 -5.13 36.01
N LEU A 623 -6.95 -6.39 36.07
CA LEU A 623 -7.82 -7.56 35.83
C LEU A 623 -8.85 -7.76 36.96
N ALA A 624 -8.52 -7.44 38.22
CA ALA A 624 -9.45 -7.54 39.35
C ALA A 624 -10.46 -6.38 39.40
N ASP A 625 -10.00 -5.14 39.15
CA ASP A 625 -10.83 -3.94 39.11
C ASP A 625 -11.69 -3.88 37.84
N GLY A 626 -11.24 -4.42 36.71
CA GLY A 626 -12.05 -4.57 35.50
C GLY A 626 -13.18 -5.61 35.66
N ILE A 627 -12.94 -6.68 36.40
CA ILE A 627 -13.97 -7.68 36.75
C ILE A 627 -14.94 -7.12 37.80
N TRP A 628 -14.46 -6.33 38.77
CA TRP A 628 -15.31 -5.62 39.74
C TRP A 628 -16.11 -4.50 39.08
N PHE A 629 -15.55 -3.74 38.12
CA PHE A 629 -16.25 -2.68 37.39
C PHE A 629 -17.34 -3.27 36.47
N ILE A 630 -17.14 -4.46 35.88
CA ILE A 630 -18.18 -5.16 35.11
C ILE A 630 -19.28 -5.72 36.04
N ALA A 631 -18.92 -6.20 37.24
CA ALA A 631 -19.89 -6.67 38.23
C ALA A 631 -20.71 -5.51 38.86
N ASP A 632 -20.06 -4.38 39.18
CA ASP A 632 -20.70 -3.19 39.74
C ASP A 632 -21.52 -2.43 38.68
N PHE A 633 -21.09 -2.45 37.41
CA PHE A 633 -21.88 -1.96 36.28
C PHE A 633 -23.11 -2.85 36.00
N HIS A 634 -23.02 -4.16 36.19
CA HIS A 634 -24.18 -5.07 36.15
C HIS A 634 -25.14 -4.88 37.34
N LEU A 635 -24.65 -4.60 38.56
CA LEU A 635 -25.48 -4.30 39.73
C LEU A 635 -26.15 -2.91 39.62
N HIS A 636 -25.44 -1.92 39.10
CA HIS A 636 -25.96 -0.57 38.87
C HIS A 636 -26.97 -0.55 37.70
N LEU A 637 -26.82 -1.41 36.68
CA LEU A 637 -27.80 -1.61 35.61
C LEU A 637 -29.02 -2.42 36.07
N ALA A 638 -28.86 -3.39 36.97
CA ALA A 638 -29.99 -4.12 37.57
C ALA A 638 -30.86 -3.21 38.46
N GLN A 639 -30.26 -2.22 39.15
CA GLN A 639 -31.01 -1.20 39.90
C GLN A 639 -31.66 -0.14 38.99
N LYS A 640 -31.04 0.20 37.85
CA LYS A 640 -31.60 1.15 36.87
C LYS A 640 -32.73 0.55 36.00
N ASP A 641 -32.69 -0.76 35.74
CA ASP A 641 -33.76 -1.52 35.08
C ASP A 641 -34.98 -1.76 35.98
N ASN A 642 -34.82 -1.78 37.30
CA ASN A 642 -35.96 -1.85 38.23
C ASN A 642 -36.74 -0.52 38.29
N ASN A 643 -36.06 0.64 38.30
CA ASN A 643 -36.75 1.95 38.27
C ASN A 643 -37.38 2.26 36.91
N LYS A 644 -36.83 1.75 35.79
CA LYS A 644 -37.44 1.90 34.45
C LYS A 644 -38.60 0.93 34.18
N ARG A 645 -38.69 -0.19 34.91
CA ARG A 645 -39.83 -1.11 34.83
C ARG A 645 -41.10 -0.57 35.48
N GLU A 646 -40.99 0.34 36.46
CA GLU A 646 -42.15 0.99 37.09
C GLU A 646 -42.70 2.16 36.25
N GLU A 647 -41.86 2.93 35.55
CA GLU A 647 -42.32 3.98 34.63
C GLU A 647 -42.90 3.42 33.31
N SER A 648 -42.38 2.28 32.81
CA SER A 648 -42.90 1.60 31.61
C SER A 648 -44.22 0.86 31.83
N ALA A 649 -44.60 0.59 33.09
CA ALA A 649 -45.89 -0.03 33.42
C ALA A 649 -47.06 0.98 33.37
N MET A 650 -46.79 2.27 33.53
CA MET A 650 -47.81 3.34 33.49
C MET A 650 -48.06 3.88 32.07
N ALA A 651 -47.09 3.76 31.16
CA ALA A 651 -47.25 4.13 29.74
C ALA A 651 -48.01 3.07 28.91
N LYS A 652 -48.12 1.83 29.40
CA LYS A 652 -48.76 0.70 28.69
C LYS A 652 -50.28 0.60 28.88
N SER A 653 -50.92 1.49 29.63
CA SER A 653 -52.38 1.49 29.83
C SER A 653 -53.13 2.50 28.93
N LEU A 654 -52.42 3.35 28.18
CA LEU A 654 -53.02 4.42 27.36
C LEU A 654 -52.94 4.18 25.83
N GLU A 655 -52.25 3.13 25.36
CA GLU A 655 -52.09 2.81 23.93
C GLU A 655 -53.02 1.68 23.41
N ASN A 656 -53.91 1.15 24.27
CA ASN A 656 -54.79 0.03 23.92
C ASN A 656 -56.16 0.42 23.35
N VAL A 657 -56.35 1.66 22.86
CA VAL A 657 -57.63 2.10 22.29
C VAL A 657 -57.57 2.36 20.77
N ASP A 658 -56.39 2.64 20.20
CA ASP A 658 -56.28 2.99 18.76
C ASP A 658 -55.88 1.83 17.82
N ILE A 659 -55.59 0.64 18.35
CA ILE A 659 -55.17 -0.52 17.53
C ILE A 659 -56.37 -1.31 16.97
N VAL A 660 -57.56 -1.20 17.59
CA VAL A 660 -58.74 -1.99 17.18
C VAL A 660 -59.40 -1.44 15.90
N GLN A 661 -59.08 -0.21 15.48
CA GLN A 661 -59.67 0.38 14.27
C GLN A 661 -58.84 0.15 12.99
N ALA A 662 -57.58 -0.26 13.10
CA ALA A 662 -56.71 -0.57 11.96
C ALA A 662 -56.78 -2.05 11.51
N GLU A 663 -57.29 -2.96 12.35
CA GLU A 663 -57.45 -4.38 12.00
C GLU A 663 -58.67 -4.67 11.12
N HIS A 664 -59.58 -3.71 10.93
CA HIS A 664 -60.75 -3.89 10.05
C HIS A 664 -60.56 -3.45 8.59
N GLU A 665 -59.52 -2.68 8.26
CA GLU A 665 -59.22 -2.32 6.86
C GLU A 665 -58.31 -3.32 6.14
N HIS A 666 -57.68 -4.26 6.87
CA HIS A 666 -56.71 -5.20 6.28
C HIS A 666 -57.31 -6.53 5.80
N ASP A 667 -58.57 -6.82 6.14
CA ASP A 667 -59.25 -8.08 5.77
C ASP A 667 -60.07 -8.00 4.46
N GLU A 668 -60.29 -6.81 3.88
CA GLU A 668 -61.04 -6.67 2.61
C GLU A 668 -60.21 -6.90 1.32
N LYS A 669 -58.90 -7.21 1.42
CA LYS A 669 -58.03 -7.45 0.25
C LYS A 669 -57.50 -8.88 0.10
N LYS A 670 -58.16 -9.89 0.68
CA LYS A 670 -57.89 -11.32 0.41
C LYS A 670 -58.87 -11.92 -0.62
N GLY A 671 -59.03 -11.24 -1.75
CA GLY A 671 -59.99 -11.62 -2.80
C GLY A 671 -59.39 -11.96 -4.17
N THR A 672 -58.07 -11.91 -4.35
CA THR A 672 -57.41 -12.23 -5.63
C THR A 672 -56.19 -13.09 -5.38
N GLY A 673 -56.07 -14.22 -6.09
CA GLY A 673 -54.90 -15.10 -6.02
C GLY A 673 -53.65 -14.38 -6.52
N ASP A 674 -52.89 -13.79 -5.61
CA ASP A 674 -51.63 -13.14 -5.94
C ASP A 674 -50.55 -14.20 -6.15
N VAL A 675 -50.14 -14.33 -7.41
CA VAL A 675 -48.98 -15.09 -7.87
C VAL A 675 -47.75 -14.61 -7.09
N ALA A 676 -46.97 -15.54 -6.51
CA ALA A 676 -45.73 -15.21 -5.81
C ALA A 676 -44.86 -14.29 -6.69
N PRO A 677 -44.36 -13.16 -6.16
CA PRO A 677 -43.60 -12.21 -6.96
C PRO A 677 -42.32 -12.90 -7.44
N THR A 678 -42.22 -13.11 -8.75
CA THR A 678 -41.02 -13.67 -9.39
C THR A 678 -40.09 -12.56 -9.83
N SER A 679 -38.79 -12.73 -9.60
CA SER A 679 -37.75 -11.79 -10.06
C SER A 679 -37.85 -11.58 -11.57
N ALA A 680 -37.80 -10.32 -12.01
CA ALA A 680 -37.91 -9.98 -13.43
C ALA A 680 -36.73 -10.51 -14.28
N PHE A 681 -35.68 -11.03 -13.63
CA PHE A 681 -34.44 -11.50 -14.25
C PHE A 681 -34.23 -13.02 -14.15
N ALA A 682 -35.23 -13.78 -13.70
CA ALA A 682 -35.14 -15.23 -13.53
C ALA A 682 -34.79 -15.98 -14.83
N SER A 683 -35.19 -15.47 -15.99
CA SER A 683 -35.00 -16.07 -17.32
C SER A 683 -33.63 -15.84 -17.96
N LEU A 684 -32.75 -15.02 -17.37
CA LEU A 684 -31.44 -14.71 -17.94
C LEU A 684 -30.45 -15.90 -17.84
N THR A 685 -29.62 -16.06 -18.88
CA THR A 685 -28.51 -17.03 -18.84
C THR A 685 -27.38 -16.57 -17.91
N ARG A 686 -26.53 -17.49 -17.44
CA ARG A 686 -25.40 -17.19 -16.52
C ARG A 686 -24.50 -16.06 -17.04
N ALA A 687 -24.12 -16.08 -18.31
CA ALA A 687 -23.25 -15.07 -18.91
C ALA A 687 -23.93 -13.69 -19.01
N GLN A 688 -25.22 -13.66 -19.35
CA GLN A 688 -26.01 -12.44 -19.38
C GLN A 688 -26.18 -11.85 -17.97
N CYS A 689 -26.42 -12.69 -16.96
CA CYS A 689 -26.49 -12.28 -15.56
C CYS A 689 -25.16 -11.69 -15.07
N VAL A 690 -24.02 -12.32 -15.34
CA VAL A 690 -22.71 -11.80 -14.91
C VAL A 690 -22.40 -10.45 -15.57
N ARG A 691 -22.71 -10.29 -16.86
CA ARG A 691 -22.50 -9.02 -17.57
C ARG A 691 -23.40 -7.90 -17.04
N LYS A 692 -24.67 -8.22 -16.74
CA LYS A 692 -25.65 -7.24 -16.25
C LYS A 692 -25.43 -6.89 -14.77
N PHE A 693 -25.06 -7.86 -13.95
CA PHE A 693 -24.83 -7.74 -12.50
C PHE A 693 -23.36 -7.86 -12.13
N TRP A 694 -22.47 -7.25 -12.92
CA TRP A 694 -21.02 -7.40 -12.77
C TRP A 694 -20.51 -6.90 -11.42
N ARG A 695 -21.11 -5.84 -10.86
CA ARG A 695 -20.74 -5.30 -9.53
C ARG A 695 -21.01 -6.33 -8.42
N LEU A 696 -22.17 -6.99 -8.49
CA LEU A 696 -22.55 -8.05 -7.56
C LEU A 696 -21.60 -9.25 -7.66
N TYR A 697 -21.23 -9.61 -8.90
CA TYR A 697 -20.29 -10.70 -9.16
C TYR A 697 -18.88 -10.39 -8.64
N ILE A 698 -18.33 -9.21 -8.93
CA ILE A 698 -17.02 -8.77 -8.40
C ILE A 698 -17.04 -8.67 -6.88
N THR A 699 -18.14 -8.20 -6.30
CA THR A 699 -18.30 -8.16 -4.83
C THR A 699 -18.20 -9.57 -4.24
N GLY A 700 -18.86 -10.56 -4.84
CA GLY A 700 -18.72 -11.97 -4.44
C GLY A 700 -17.31 -12.53 -4.62
N LEU A 701 -16.60 -12.16 -5.69
CA LEU A 701 -15.18 -12.50 -5.86
C LEU A 701 -14.30 -11.86 -4.78
N GLY A 702 -14.61 -10.62 -4.38
CA GLY A 702 -13.94 -9.94 -3.27
C GLY A 702 -14.14 -10.68 -1.94
N VAL A 703 -15.35 -11.18 -1.67
CA VAL A 703 -15.64 -12.03 -0.50
C VAL A 703 -14.79 -13.31 -0.51
N SER A 704 -14.48 -13.85 -1.69
CA SER A 704 -13.67 -15.07 -1.84
C SER A 704 -12.20 -14.88 -1.43
N LEU A 705 -11.68 -13.64 -1.34
CA LEU A 705 -10.32 -13.37 -0.85
C LEU A 705 -10.12 -13.80 0.61
N ALA A 706 -11.19 -13.88 1.42
CA ALA A 706 -11.10 -14.49 2.76
C ALA A 706 -10.65 -15.95 2.70
N GLY A 707 -11.05 -16.67 1.64
CA GLY A 707 -10.63 -18.04 1.38
C GLY A 707 -9.13 -18.12 1.14
N MET A 708 -8.55 -17.17 0.41
CA MET A 708 -7.11 -17.10 0.17
C MET A 708 -6.31 -16.87 1.45
N TYR A 709 -6.78 -15.97 2.33
CA TYR A 709 -6.19 -15.77 3.64
C TYR A 709 -6.25 -17.05 4.49
N ALA A 710 -7.41 -17.70 4.55
CA ALA A 710 -7.55 -18.96 5.28
C ALA A 710 -6.68 -20.08 4.69
N GLY A 711 -6.55 -20.15 3.37
CA GLY A 711 -5.73 -21.13 2.67
C GLY A 711 -4.26 -21.03 3.06
N TYR A 712 -3.76 -19.80 3.15
CA TYR A 712 -2.41 -19.52 3.62
C TYR A 712 -2.27 -19.89 5.11
N ALA A 713 -3.01 -19.21 5.99
CA ALA A 713 -2.87 -19.31 7.45
C ALA A 713 -3.11 -20.74 7.99
N ASN A 714 -4.03 -21.51 7.38
CA ASN A 714 -4.27 -22.88 7.81
C ASN A 714 -3.11 -23.82 7.41
N SER A 715 -2.44 -23.55 6.29
CA SER A 715 -1.43 -24.44 5.73
C SER A 715 -0.01 -24.14 6.21
N VAL A 716 0.22 -22.95 6.79
CA VAL A 716 1.54 -22.49 7.28
C VAL A 716 2.15 -23.49 8.25
N ILE A 717 1.44 -23.87 9.31
CA ILE A 717 2.00 -24.68 10.39
C ILE A 717 2.48 -26.05 9.92
N GLY A 718 1.78 -26.66 8.98
CA GLY A 718 2.13 -28.00 8.49
C GLY A 718 3.23 -27.98 7.42
N SER A 719 3.46 -26.83 6.77
CA SER A 719 4.51 -26.67 5.76
C SER A 719 5.82 -26.14 6.34
N ILE A 720 5.75 -25.29 7.38
CA ILE A 720 6.92 -24.67 8.02
C ILE A 720 7.71 -25.63 8.92
N ILE A 721 7.10 -26.72 9.39
CA ILE A 721 7.78 -27.72 10.24
C ILE A 721 8.92 -28.47 9.54
N ALA A 722 9.06 -28.32 8.21
CA ALA A 722 10.16 -28.86 7.42
C ALA A 722 11.32 -27.86 7.24
N ASN A 723 11.14 -26.59 7.62
CA ASN A 723 12.14 -25.54 7.47
C ASN A 723 13.20 -25.62 8.58
N GLU A 724 14.46 -25.45 8.19
CA GLU A 724 15.61 -25.60 9.09
C GLU A 724 15.59 -24.59 10.25
N GLY A 725 15.35 -23.30 9.97
CA GLY A 725 15.29 -22.27 11.00
C GLY A 725 14.17 -22.48 12.02
N PHE A 726 13.01 -22.94 11.55
CA PHE A 726 11.89 -23.27 12.42
C PHE A 726 12.20 -24.47 13.33
N ILE A 727 12.86 -25.51 12.78
CA ILE A 727 13.29 -26.67 13.56
C ILE A 727 14.32 -26.25 14.61
N GLU A 728 15.35 -25.50 14.24
CA GLU A 728 16.41 -25.08 15.17
C GLU A 728 15.85 -24.28 16.36
N TYR A 729 14.90 -23.38 16.10
CA TYR A 729 14.32 -22.52 17.13
C TYR A 729 13.36 -23.25 18.08
N PHE A 730 12.51 -24.15 17.56
CA PHE A 730 11.47 -24.81 18.37
C PHE A 730 11.78 -26.27 18.73
N ALA A 731 12.95 -26.80 18.37
CA ALA A 731 13.36 -28.16 18.71
C ALA A 731 13.48 -28.32 20.24
N THR A 732 12.80 -29.34 20.77
CA THR A 732 12.87 -29.71 22.18
C THR A 732 13.40 -31.14 22.39
N VAL A 733 13.62 -31.88 21.31
CA VAL A 733 14.11 -33.25 21.31
C VAL A 733 15.16 -33.44 20.21
N LYS A 734 15.82 -34.60 20.18
CA LYS A 734 16.73 -35.00 19.11
C LYS A 734 16.13 -36.18 18.35
N ASP A 735 16.35 -36.23 17.04
CA ASP A 735 15.93 -37.35 16.21
C ASP A 735 16.68 -38.63 16.65
N PRO A 736 15.96 -39.73 16.96
CA PRO A 736 16.58 -40.96 17.47
C PRO A 736 17.53 -41.67 16.49
N GLN A 737 17.39 -41.44 15.18
CA GLN A 737 18.19 -42.08 14.14
C GLN A 737 19.39 -41.23 13.72
N THR A 738 19.24 -39.90 13.69
CA THR A 738 20.27 -38.99 13.17
C THR A 738 20.99 -38.17 14.25
N GLY A 739 20.44 -38.09 15.46
CA GLY A 739 21.00 -37.32 16.58
C GLY A 739 20.88 -35.79 16.44
N LYS A 740 20.30 -35.29 15.35
CA LYS A 740 20.08 -33.85 15.09
C LYS A 740 18.90 -33.29 15.90
N PRO A 741 18.86 -31.98 16.20
CA PRO A 741 17.68 -31.33 16.78
C PRO A 741 16.43 -31.60 15.94
N ALA A 742 15.31 -31.91 16.59
CA ALA A 742 14.05 -32.19 15.94
C ALA A 742 12.87 -31.63 16.75
N LEU A 743 11.79 -31.26 16.06
CA LEU A 743 10.55 -30.86 16.70
C LEU A 743 9.90 -32.06 17.38
N ASN A 744 9.39 -31.86 18.60
CA ASN A 744 8.64 -32.90 19.30
C ASN A 744 7.31 -33.15 18.57
N SER A 745 7.07 -34.41 18.19
CA SER A 745 5.89 -34.84 17.45
C SER A 745 4.57 -34.52 18.16
N GLN A 746 4.56 -34.54 19.50
CA GLN A 746 3.39 -34.17 20.30
C GLN A 746 3.08 -32.68 20.19
N HIS A 747 4.09 -31.81 20.12
CA HIS A 747 3.89 -30.37 19.96
C HIS A 747 3.27 -30.06 18.58
N ILE A 748 3.81 -30.67 17.52
CA ILE A 748 3.28 -30.54 16.15
C ILE A 748 1.80 -31.00 16.10
N SER A 749 1.51 -32.12 16.75
CA SER A 749 0.15 -32.68 16.84
C SER A 749 -0.82 -31.74 17.54
N LEU A 750 -0.40 -31.09 18.63
CA LEU A 750 -1.20 -30.13 19.36
C LEU A 750 -1.46 -28.85 18.54
N TRP A 751 -0.44 -28.30 17.88
CA TRP A 751 -0.59 -27.11 17.03
C TRP A 751 -1.61 -27.32 15.90
N ALA A 752 -1.63 -28.51 15.32
CA ALA A 752 -2.56 -28.82 14.24
C ALA A 752 -3.98 -29.13 14.74
N ALA A 753 -4.12 -29.86 15.84
CA ALA A 753 -5.42 -30.26 16.38
C ALA A 753 -6.19 -29.12 17.07
N CYS A 754 -5.50 -28.25 17.83
CA CYS A 754 -6.13 -27.22 18.66
C CYS A 754 -6.82 -26.10 17.85
N TYR A 755 -6.43 -25.90 16.59
CA TYR A 755 -7.17 -25.05 15.64
C TYR A 755 -8.62 -25.53 15.46
N PHE A 756 -8.82 -26.84 15.30
CA PHE A 756 -10.15 -27.41 15.09
C PHE A 756 -10.99 -27.45 16.36
N VAL A 757 -10.36 -27.62 17.54
CA VAL A 757 -11.05 -27.60 18.85
C VAL A 757 -11.77 -26.27 19.06
N THR A 758 -11.04 -25.16 18.89
CA THR A 758 -11.60 -23.80 19.04
C THR A 758 -12.56 -23.44 17.91
N SER A 759 -12.30 -23.93 16.69
CA SER A 759 -13.25 -23.79 15.58
C SER A 759 -14.61 -24.38 15.90
N ILE A 760 -14.69 -25.57 16.53
CA ILE A 760 -15.96 -26.18 16.94
C ILE A 760 -16.67 -25.32 17.99
N LEU A 761 -15.95 -24.86 19.01
CA LEU A 761 -16.52 -24.02 20.07
C LEU A 761 -17.14 -22.76 19.48
N ILE A 762 -16.39 -22.03 18.65
CA ILE A 762 -16.87 -20.78 18.06
C ILE A 762 -17.96 -21.02 17.02
N GLN A 763 -17.93 -22.13 16.28
CA GLN A 763 -18.99 -22.51 15.32
C GLN A 763 -20.37 -22.64 16.00
N THR A 764 -20.44 -22.98 17.29
CA THR A 764 -21.73 -23.01 18.02
C THR A 764 -22.24 -21.63 18.43
N ILE A 765 -21.35 -20.65 18.58
CA ILE A 765 -21.66 -19.29 19.01
C ILE A 765 -21.91 -18.37 17.81
N ALA A 766 -21.12 -18.54 16.75
CA ALA A 766 -21.08 -17.67 15.59
C ALA A 766 -22.44 -17.50 14.86
N PRO A 767 -23.30 -18.52 14.72
CA PRO A 767 -24.63 -18.34 14.14
C PRO A 767 -25.49 -17.36 14.95
N VAL A 768 -25.47 -17.47 16.28
CA VAL A 768 -26.24 -16.59 17.17
C VAL A 768 -25.76 -15.14 17.06
N THR A 769 -24.44 -14.93 17.02
CA THR A 769 -23.88 -13.59 16.84
C THR A 769 -24.14 -13.03 15.43
N ALA A 770 -24.09 -13.88 14.40
CA ALA A 770 -24.39 -13.48 13.02
C ALA A 770 -25.86 -13.08 12.86
N ASP A 771 -26.78 -13.80 13.48
CA ASP A 771 -28.21 -13.48 13.44
C ASP A 771 -28.53 -12.22 14.27
N LYS A 772 -27.84 -12.01 15.40
CA LYS A 772 -28.05 -10.84 16.28
C LYS A 772 -27.43 -9.55 15.74
N PHE A 773 -26.18 -9.60 15.30
CA PHE A 773 -25.37 -8.41 14.96
C PHE A 773 -25.08 -8.25 13.46
N GLY A 774 -25.38 -9.26 12.64
CA GLY A 774 -25.13 -9.24 11.20
C GLY A 774 -23.94 -10.10 10.79
N ARG A 775 -23.88 -10.47 9.50
CA ARG A 775 -22.79 -11.29 8.94
C ARG A 775 -21.48 -10.52 8.91
N LYS A 776 -21.53 -9.22 8.60
CA LYS A 776 -20.35 -8.33 8.53
C LYS A 776 -19.65 -8.20 9.88
N PHE A 777 -20.40 -8.17 11.00
CA PHE A 777 -19.83 -8.14 12.34
C PHE A 777 -18.91 -9.36 12.59
N ASN A 778 -19.40 -10.56 12.30
CA ASN A 778 -18.59 -11.76 12.44
C ASN A 778 -17.43 -11.82 11.44
N MET A 779 -17.57 -11.28 10.23
CA MET A 779 -16.46 -11.18 9.27
C MET A 779 -15.33 -10.26 9.80
N TRP A 780 -15.65 -9.21 10.55
CA TRP A 780 -14.65 -8.43 11.30
C TRP A 780 -14.03 -9.26 12.41
N GLY A 781 -14.81 -10.08 13.11
CA GLY A 781 -14.30 -11.08 14.06
C GLY A 781 -13.29 -12.05 13.44
N VAL A 782 -13.59 -12.61 12.26
CA VAL A 782 -12.66 -13.46 11.49
C VAL A 782 -11.34 -12.72 11.26
N THR A 783 -11.42 -11.47 10.80
CA THR A 783 -10.25 -10.64 10.49
C THR A 783 -9.43 -10.36 11.73
N PHE A 784 -10.09 -9.98 12.83
CA PHE A 784 -9.47 -9.72 14.12
C PHE A 784 -8.73 -10.96 14.66
N PHE A 785 -9.40 -12.11 14.71
CA PHE A 785 -8.81 -13.33 15.28
C PHE A 785 -7.68 -13.89 14.41
N LEU A 786 -7.77 -13.86 13.08
CA LEU A 786 -6.64 -14.27 12.24
C LEU A 786 -5.46 -13.30 12.40
N THR A 787 -5.70 -11.99 12.40
CA THR A 787 -4.63 -11.00 12.57
C THR A 787 -3.96 -11.12 13.93
N LEU A 788 -4.76 -11.30 15.00
CA LEU A 788 -4.25 -11.56 16.34
C LEU A 788 -3.43 -12.87 16.38
N SER A 789 -3.88 -13.91 15.68
CA SER A 789 -3.10 -15.15 15.55
C SER A 789 -1.75 -14.90 14.89
N ILE A 790 -1.67 -14.12 13.80
CA ILE A 790 -0.39 -13.76 13.16
C ILE A 790 0.53 -13.07 14.15
N VAL A 791 0.03 -12.06 14.87
CA VAL A 791 0.82 -11.33 15.88
C VAL A 791 1.39 -12.30 16.91
N ILE A 792 0.57 -13.23 17.43
CA ILE A 792 1.02 -14.23 18.40
C ILE A 792 2.03 -15.21 17.77
N GLN A 793 1.86 -15.63 16.51
CA GLN A 793 2.80 -16.50 15.80
C GLN A 793 4.18 -15.84 15.62
N VAL A 794 4.20 -14.55 15.25
CA VAL A 794 5.42 -13.76 15.05
C VAL A 794 6.23 -13.65 16.34
N ILE A 795 5.57 -13.30 17.44
CA ILE A 795 6.23 -13.07 18.73
C ILE A 795 6.48 -14.34 19.52
N ALA A 796 6.05 -15.52 19.04
CA ALA A 796 6.09 -16.77 19.81
C ALA A 796 7.54 -17.13 20.24
N PRO A 797 7.85 -17.07 21.55
CA PRO A 797 9.18 -17.41 22.04
C PRO A 797 9.37 -18.92 22.22
N ASN A 798 8.28 -19.69 22.29
CA ASN A 798 8.31 -21.12 22.58
C ASN A 798 7.08 -21.82 21.98
N TRP A 799 7.05 -23.15 22.10
CA TRP A 799 6.04 -23.97 21.45
C TRP A 799 4.62 -23.75 21.98
N TRP A 800 4.43 -23.40 23.25
CA TRP A 800 3.08 -23.18 23.80
C TRP A 800 2.48 -21.84 23.35
N THR A 801 3.30 -20.83 23.06
CA THR A 801 2.79 -19.58 22.47
C THR A 801 2.29 -19.81 21.04
N LEU A 802 2.96 -20.65 20.24
CA LEU A 802 2.41 -21.10 18.95
C LEU A 802 1.09 -21.87 19.13
N LEU A 803 0.95 -22.67 20.18
CA LEU A 803 -0.31 -23.34 20.50
C LEU A 803 -1.44 -22.34 20.76
N ILE A 804 -1.18 -21.27 21.51
CA ILE A 804 -2.14 -20.18 21.73
C ILE A 804 -2.50 -19.51 20.40
N ALA A 805 -1.51 -19.25 19.55
CA ALA A 805 -1.76 -18.68 18.24
C ALA A 805 -2.73 -19.54 17.42
N ARG A 806 -2.59 -20.87 17.48
CA ARG A 806 -3.48 -21.83 16.80
C ARG A 806 -4.89 -21.86 17.41
N LEU A 807 -5.02 -21.74 18.73
CA LEU A 807 -6.33 -21.60 19.39
C LEU A 807 -7.03 -20.32 18.93
N VAL A 808 -6.30 -19.21 18.82
CA VAL A 808 -6.83 -17.92 18.34
C VAL A 808 -7.22 -17.99 16.86
N ALA A 809 -6.39 -18.61 16.01
CA ALA A 809 -6.74 -18.84 14.59
C ALA A 809 -8.01 -19.69 14.44
N GLY A 810 -8.20 -20.69 15.31
CA GLY A 810 -9.39 -21.53 15.29
C GLY A 810 -10.68 -20.76 15.61
N CYS A 811 -10.61 -19.71 16.43
CA CYS A 811 -11.76 -18.82 16.61
C CYS A 811 -12.22 -18.20 15.30
N ALA A 812 -11.28 -17.76 14.44
CA ALA A 812 -11.63 -17.28 13.12
C ALA A 812 -12.15 -18.39 12.19
N GLY A 813 -11.58 -19.59 12.26
CA GLY A 813 -12.04 -20.76 11.50
C GLY A 813 -13.52 -21.10 11.75
N GLY A 814 -13.96 -21.03 13.01
CA GLY A 814 -15.37 -21.22 13.39
C GLY A 814 -16.30 -20.07 12.96
N MET A 815 -15.82 -18.84 12.86
CA MET A 815 -16.63 -17.71 12.36
C MET A 815 -16.70 -17.67 10.83
N MET A 816 -15.65 -18.10 10.14
CA MET A 816 -15.55 -18.01 8.68
C MET A 816 -16.60 -18.89 8.00
N GLY A 817 -16.81 -20.12 8.49
CA GLY A 817 -17.80 -21.04 7.94
C GLY A 817 -19.24 -20.56 8.05
N THR A 818 -19.59 -19.80 9.10
CA THR A 818 -20.95 -19.30 9.35
C THR A 818 -21.22 -17.92 8.79
N SER A 819 -20.18 -17.15 8.49
CA SER A 819 -20.34 -15.72 8.19
C SER A 819 -19.94 -15.41 6.75
N VAL A 820 -18.73 -15.79 6.32
CA VAL A 820 -18.24 -15.53 4.96
C VAL A 820 -19.02 -16.35 3.92
N MET A 821 -19.21 -17.65 4.18
CA MET A 821 -19.94 -18.53 3.26
C MET A 821 -21.42 -18.17 3.16
N VAL A 822 -22.04 -17.86 4.30
CA VAL A 822 -23.46 -17.48 4.35
C VAL A 822 -23.66 -16.13 3.65
N TYR A 823 -22.81 -15.13 3.94
CA TYR A 823 -22.82 -13.84 3.24
C TYR A 823 -22.75 -14.02 1.73
N MET A 824 -21.80 -14.84 1.25
CA MET A 824 -21.63 -15.07 -0.18
C MET A 824 -22.85 -15.76 -0.80
N SER A 825 -23.53 -16.64 -0.06
CA SER A 825 -24.75 -17.30 -0.53
C SER A 825 -25.99 -16.38 -0.54
N GLU A 826 -26.12 -15.48 0.44
CA GLU A 826 -27.23 -14.52 0.58
C GLU A 826 -27.14 -13.40 -0.47
N VAL A 827 -25.92 -13.01 -0.88
CA VAL A 827 -25.68 -11.95 -1.89
C VAL A 827 -25.71 -12.49 -3.32
N ALA A 828 -25.43 -13.78 -3.53
CA ALA A 828 -25.33 -14.34 -4.88
C ALA A 828 -26.68 -14.69 -5.51
N LEU A 829 -26.86 -14.27 -6.77
CA LEU A 829 -28.00 -14.66 -7.60
C LEU A 829 -27.97 -16.16 -7.94
N PRO A 830 -29.14 -16.84 -8.02
CA PRO A 830 -29.21 -18.27 -8.28
C PRO A 830 -28.40 -18.76 -9.50
N GLN A 831 -28.34 -17.97 -10.58
CA GLN A 831 -27.73 -18.35 -11.86
C GLN A 831 -26.19 -18.50 -11.80
N PHE A 832 -25.52 -17.79 -10.89
CA PHE A 832 -24.06 -17.86 -10.71
C PHE A 832 -23.59 -18.14 -9.27
N ARG A 833 -24.51 -18.39 -8.33
CA ARG A 833 -24.21 -18.73 -6.93
C ARG A 833 -23.19 -19.87 -6.78
N GLY A 834 -23.37 -20.96 -7.54
CA GLY A 834 -22.43 -22.08 -7.53
C GLY A 834 -21.01 -21.71 -7.99
N ALA A 835 -20.89 -20.82 -8.99
CA ALA A 835 -19.59 -20.36 -9.48
C ALA A 835 -18.88 -19.45 -8.47
N LEU A 836 -19.62 -18.56 -7.79
CA LEU A 836 -19.06 -17.75 -6.71
C LEU A 836 -18.62 -18.63 -5.52
N LEU A 837 -19.44 -19.59 -5.10
CA LEU A 837 -19.07 -20.57 -4.08
C LEU A 837 -17.80 -21.36 -4.45
N GLY A 838 -17.68 -21.78 -5.72
CA GLY A 838 -16.46 -22.41 -6.23
C GLY A 838 -15.23 -21.50 -6.23
N SER A 839 -15.41 -20.19 -6.41
CA SER A 839 -14.30 -19.23 -6.38
C SER A 839 -13.63 -19.09 -5.01
N PHE A 840 -14.35 -19.36 -3.91
CA PHE A 840 -13.74 -19.45 -2.59
C PHE A 840 -12.75 -20.62 -2.49
N SER A 841 -13.11 -21.79 -3.01
CA SER A 841 -12.21 -22.96 -3.02
C SER A 841 -10.97 -22.71 -3.87
N LEU A 842 -11.13 -22.02 -5.00
CA LEU A 842 -10.00 -21.59 -5.84
C LEU A 842 -9.10 -20.60 -5.09
N ALA A 843 -9.69 -19.58 -4.43
CA ALA A 843 -8.95 -18.62 -3.62
C ALA A 843 -8.18 -19.30 -2.49
N PHE A 844 -8.80 -20.25 -1.79
CA PHE A 844 -8.14 -21.06 -0.76
C PHE A 844 -6.92 -21.81 -1.30
N ALA A 845 -7.05 -22.47 -2.44
CA ALA A 845 -5.92 -23.16 -3.08
C ALA A 845 -4.81 -22.19 -3.53
N LEU A 846 -5.16 -21.00 -4.03
CA LEU A 846 -4.16 -19.96 -4.34
C LEU A 846 -3.38 -19.54 -3.10
N GLY A 847 -4.02 -19.42 -1.93
CA GLY A 847 -3.35 -19.19 -0.66
C GLY A 847 -2.30 -20.27 -0.33
N GLN A 848 -2.62 -21.53 -0.60
CA GLN A 848 -1.67 -22.65 -0.42
C GLN A 848 -0.50 -22.61 -1.41
N VAL A 849 -0.74 -22.18 -2.65
CA VAL A 849 0.32 -21.98 -3.66
C VAL A 849 1.25 -20.86 -3.23
N PHE A 850 0.72 -19.72 -2.79
CA PHE A 850 1.54 -18.61 -2.32
C PHE A 850 2.39 -18.99 -1.11
N LEU A 851 1.85 -19.78 -0.18
CA LEU A 851 2.65 -20.32 0.93
C LEU A 851 3.78 -21.23 0.43
N ALA A 852 3.49 -22.13 -0.50
CA ALA A 852 4.52 -23.03 -1.04
C ALA A 852 5.63 -22.26 -1.76
N ILE A 853 5.28 -21.19 -2.50
CA ILE A 853 6.24 -20.27 -3.12
C ILE A 853 7.02 -19.52 -2.05
N ALA A 854 6.36 -18.93 -1.05
CA ALA A 854 7.01 -18.17 0.02
C ALA A 854 8.01 -19.03 0.80
N LEU A 855 7.65 -20.27 1.13
CA LEU A 855 8.55 -21.23 1.77
C LEU A 855 9.70 -21.65 0.87
N LYS A 856 9.46 -21.83 -0.43
CA LYS A 856 10.53 -22.14 -1.40
C LYS A 856 11.52 -20.98 -1.55
N VAL A 857 11.02 -19.74 -1.63
CA VAL A 857 11.84 -18.53 -1.65
C VAL A 857 12.62 -18.38 -0.34
N LEU A 858 11.98 -18.63 0.81
CA LEU A 858 12.65 -18.58 2.10
C LEU A 858 13.80 -19.60 2.17
N GLU A 859 13.56 -20.83 1.70
CA GLU A 859 14.58 -21.89 1.69
C GLU A 859 15.77 -21.56 0.77
N GLU A 860 15.55 -20.83 -0.33
CA GLU A 860 16.65 -20.44 -1.24
C GLU A 860 17.39 -19.17 -0.78
N THR A 861 16.71 -18.28 -0.05
CA THR A 861 17.25 -16.96 0.31
C THR A 861 17.80 -16.92 1.73
N ASN A 862 17.03 -17.39 2.71
CA ASN A 862 17.41 -17.38 4.12
C ASN A 862 16.57 -18.41 4.94
N PRO A 863 16.95 -19.70 4.94
CA PRO A 863 16.25 -20.76 5.67
C PRO A 863 16.05 -20.50 7.16
N MET A 864 16.89 -19.65 7.77
CA MET A 864 16.84 -19.36 9.20
C MET A 864 15.75 -18.35 9.58
N ALA A 865 15.27 -17.54 8.62
CA ALA A 865 14.31 -16.47 8.85
C ALA A 865 12.84 -16.95 8.79
N PHE A 866 12.49 -18.04 9.48
CA PHE A 866 11.16 -18.66 9.43
C PHE A 866 9.99 -17.70 9.72
N ARG A 867 10.22 -16.64 10.52
CA ARG A 867 9.20 -15.63 10.84
C ARG A 867 8.72 -14.85 9.61
N HIS A 868 9.50 -14.81 8.52
CA HIS A 868 9.07 -14.22 7.25
C HIS A 868 7.81 -14.87 6.69
N ILE A 869 7.61 -16.16 6.96
CA ILE A 869 6.38 -16.86 6.56
C ILE A 869 5.19 -16.32 7.35
N PHE A 870 5.34 -16.05 8.65
CA PHE A 870 4.28 -15.44 9.45
C PHE A 870 4.04 -13.98 9.05
N TYR A 871 5.09 -13.19 8.74
CA TYR A 871 4.91 -11.81 8.26
C TYR A 871 4.14 -11.75 6.94
N SER A 872 4.43 -12.67 6.02
CA SER A 872 3.72 -12.73 4.74
C SER A 872 2.22 -13.02 4.87
N GLU A 873 1.74 -13.53 6.02
CA GLU A 873 0.30 -13.67 6.29
C GLU A 873 -0.41 -12.30 6.31
N PHE A 874 0.26 -11.21 6.72
CA PHE A 874 -0.33 -9.86 6.74
C PHE A 874 -0.69 -9.34 5.33
N VAL A 875 -0.02 -9.83 4.27
CA VAL A 875 -0.39 -9.51 2.89
C VAL A 875 -1.82 -9.94 2.61
N PHE A 876 -2.20 -11.14 3.06
CA PHE A 876 -3.54 -11.68 2.88
C PHE A 876 -4.58 -10.99 3.78
N THR A 877 -4.18 -10.54 4.96
CA THR A 877 -5.00 -9.64 5.79
C THR A 877 -5.32 -8.34 5.04
N GLY A 878 -4.31 -7.69 4.44
CA GLY A 878 -4.49 -6.48 3.65
C GLY A 878 -5.41 -6.69 2.44
N LEU A 879 -5.15 -7.73 1.64
CA LEU A 879 -5.98 -8.10 0.49
C LEU A 879 -7.45 -8.38 0.87
N TRP A 880 -7.68 -8.96 2.06
CA TRP A 880 -9.01 -9.20 2.59
C TRP A 880 -9.69 -7.95 3.17
N LEU A 881 -8.92 -7.03 3.77
CA LEU A 881 -9.46 -5.79 4.35
C LEU A 881 -10.04 -4.84 3.29
N PHE A 882 -9.44 -4.77 2.10
CA PHE A 882 -9.93 -3.91 1.01
C PHE A 882 -11.41 -4.15 0.66
N PRO A 883 -11.86 -5.36 0.27
CA PRO A 883 -13.28 -5.59 0.02
C PRO A 883 -14.14 -5.41 1.28
N MET A 884 -13.66 -5.80 2.47
CA MET A 884 -14.40 -5.68 3.74
C MET A 884 -14.85 -4.25 4.08
N LEU A 885 -14.06 -3.24 3.74
CA LEU A 885 -14.43 -1.83 3.93
C LEU A 885 -15.64 -1.42 3.05
N TYR A 886 -15.77 -2.01 1.86
CA TYR A 886 -16.81 -1.65 0.89
C TYR A 886 -18.09 -2.50 0.99
N LEU A 887 -18.01 -3.71 1.56
CA LEU A 887 -19.13 -4.64 1.69
C LEU A 887 -20.24 -4.07 2.61
N PRO A 888 -21.49 -3.91 2.14
CA PRO A 888 -22.63 -3.67 3.03
C PRO A 888 -23.02 -4.97 3.76
N GLU A 889 -23.88 -4.87 4.77
CA GLU A 889 -24.54 -6.06 5.34
C GLU A 889 -25.55 -6.65 4.35
N THR A 890 -25.92 -7.93 4.49
CA THR A 890 -26.78 -8.61 3.52
C THR A 890 -28.21 -8.07 3.54
N PRO A 891 -28.87 -7.89 2.36
CA PRO A 891 -30.27 -7.45 2.30
C PRO A 891 -31.22 -8.39 3.05
N SER A 892 -30.96 -9.71 2.99
CA SER A 892 -31.73 -10.74 3.71
C SER A 892 -31.65 -10.58 5.22
N TRP A 893 -30.49 -10.20 5.78
CA TRP A 893 -30.38 -9.93 7.21
C TRP A 893 -31.20 -8.71 7.63
N TYR A 894 -31.16 -7.61 6.87
CA TYR A 894 -31.98 -6.43 7.16
C TYR A 894 -33.49 -6.74 7.08
N ALA A 895 -33.92 -7.54 6.10
CA ALA A 895 -35.30 -8.01 5.98
C ALA A 895 -35.72 -8.81 7.22
N SER A 896 -34.88 -9.73 7.70
CA SER A 896 -35.15 -10.52 8.92
C SER A 896 -35.29 -9.68 10.20
N LYS A 897 -34.78 -8.45 10.20
CA LYS A 897 -34.86 -7.50 11.34
C LYS A 897 -35.94 -6.44 11.19
N GLY A 898 -36.75 -6.48 10.12
CA GLY A 898 -37.75 -5.44 9.83
C GLY A 898 -37.14 -4.09 9.42
N ARG A 899 -35.84 -4.04 9.07
CA ARG A 899 -35.10 -2.82 8.72
C ARG A 899 -35.10 -2.60 7.19
N HIS A 900 -36.30 -2.44 6.63
CA HIS A 900 -36.51 -2.51 5.17
C HIS A 900 -35.79 -1.41 4.37
N ASP A 901 -35.68 -0.18 4.90
CA ASP A 901 -35.04 0.92 4.17
C ASP A 901 -33.52 0.74 4.04
N GLU A 902 -32.88 0.17 5.06
CA GLU A 902 -31.45 -0.15 5.02
C GLU A 902 -31.18 -1.36 4.13
N GLY A 903 -32.07 -2.35 4.12
CA GLY A 903 -32.01 -3.47 3.19
C GLY A 903 -32.08 -3.03 1.72
N LYS A 904 -32.97 -2.09 1.38
CA LYS A 904 -33.03 -1.49 0.02
C LYS A 904 -31.75 -0.71 -0.32
N LYS A 905 -31.19 0.05 0.63
CA LYS A 905 -29.90 0.75 0.44
C LYS A 905 -28.74 -0.23 0.22
N ALA A 906 -28.69 -1.32 0.97
CA ALA A 906 -27.70 -2.38 0.82
C ALA A 906 -27.81 -3.06 -0.55
N LEU A 907 -29.04 -3.42 -0.98
CA LEU A 907 -29.30 -4.00 -2.30
C LEU A 907 -28.89 -3.04 -3.43
N LYS A 908 -29.23 -1.75 -3.31
CA LYS A 908 -28.79 -0.71 -4.27
C LYS A 908 -27.28 -0.61 -4.37
N ARG A 909 -26.57 -0.71 -3.25
CA ARG A 909 -25.10 -0.66 -3.20
C ARG A 909 -24.45 -1.88 -3.85
N LEU A 910 -25.02 -3.06 -3.68
CA LEU A 910 -24.53 -4.32 -4.25
C LEU A 910 -24.79 -4.41 -5.77
N VAL A 911 -25.98 -4.01 -6.22
CA VAL A 911 -26.40 -4.11 -7.63
C VAL A 911 -25.95 -2.91 -8.47
N GLY A 912 -25.97 -1.70 -7.90
CA GLY A 912 -25.71 -0.45 -8.62
C GLY A 912 -26.88 0.06 -9.44
N ASN A 913 -26.60 0.87 -10.47
CA ASN A 913 -27.62 1.47 -11.34
C ASN A 913 -27.86 0.60 -12.58
N VAL A 914 -28.49 -0.56 -12.41
CA VAL A 914 -28.83 -1.45 -13.53
C VAL A 914 -30.13 -0.97 -14.19
N GLU A 915 -30.10 -0.77 -15.50
CA GLU A 915 -31.26 -0.31 -16.28
C GLU A 915 -32.41 -1.33 -16.22
N GLY A 916 -33.61 -0.84 -15.87
CA GLY A 916 -34.81 -1.65 -15.65
C GLY A 916 -34.84 -2.45 -14.35
N TYR A 917 -33.89 -2.26 -13.43
CA TYR A 917 -33.87 -2.94 -12.13
C TYR A 917 -34.67 -2.15 -11.08
N ASP A 918 -35.89 -2.62 -10.79
CA ASP A 918 -36.72 -2.05 -9.73
C ASP A 918 -36.32 -2.62 -8.36
N ILE A 919 -35.63 -1.78 -7.57
CA ILE A 919 -35.15 -2.13 -6.24
C ILE A 919 -36.31 -2.46 -5.29
N HIS A 920 -37.46 -1.80 -5.42
CA HIS A 920 -38.60 -2.04 -4.53
C HIS A 920 -39.23 -3.40 -4.81
N ARG A 921 -39.40 -3.75 -6.09
CA ARG A 921 -39.91 -5.05 -6.52
C ARG A 921 -38.95 -6.19 -6.18
N GLU A 922 -37.65 -6.05 -6.45
CA GLU A 922 -36.70 -7.13 -6.16
C GLU A 922 -36.46 -7.30 -4.65
N TYR A 923 -36.53 -6.21 -3.87
CA TYR A 923 -36.50 -6.31 -2.41
C TYR A 923 -37.79 -6.92 -1.84
N SER A 924 -38.95 -6.70 -2.46
CA SER A 924 -40.20 -7.34 -2.02
C SER A 924 -40.20 -8.85 -2.27
N VAL A 925 -39.47 -9.36 -3.26
CA VAL A 925 -39.22 -10.81 -3.42
C VAL A 925 -38.42 -11.34 -2.24
N ILE A 926 -37.30 -10.69 -1.87
CA ILE A 926 -36.48 -11.09 -0.71
C ILE A 926 -37.29 -11.02 0.58
N GLN A 927 -38.13 -9.99 0.74
CA GLN A 927 -39.01 -9.85 1.89
C GLN A 927 -40.07 -10.93 1.93
N TYR A 928 -40.73 -11.24 0.80
CA TYR A 928 -41.71 -12.31 0.69
C TYR A 928 -41.10 -13.67 1.05
N GLU A 929 -39.92 -14.00 0.53
CA GLU A 929 -39.19 -15.24 0.87
C GLU A 929 -38.84 -15.34 2.36
N MET A 930 -38.48 -14.21 2.98
CA MET A 930 -38.16 -14.14 4.43
C MET A 930 -39.42 -14.22 5.31
N ASP A 931 -40.51 -13.56 4.91
CA ASP A 931 -41.78 -13.55 5.62
C ASP A 931 -42.48 -14.92 5.50
N GLU A 932 -42.40 -15.59 4.35
CA GLU A 932 -42.85 -16.97 4.16
C GLU A 932 -42.02 -17.95 4.99
N SER A 933 -40.68 -17.82 5.00
CA SER A 933 -39.79 -18.61 5.85
C SER A 933 -40.07 -18.41 7.35
N SER A 934 -40.41 -17.19 7.76
CA SER A 934 -40.73 -16.83 9.14
C SER A 934 -42.15 -17.22 9.55
N ALA A 935 -43.11 -17.14 8.64
CA ALA A 935 -44.50 -17.55 8.84
C ALA A 935 -44.61 -19.08 8.96
N THR A 936 -43.89 -19.83 8.12
CA THR A 936 -43.77 -21.29 8.22
C THR A 936 -43.13 -21.73 9.54
N ALA A 937 -42.16 -20.95 10.04
CA ALA A 937 -41.55 -21.18 11.36
C ALA A 937 -42.49 -20.85 12.54
N LYS A 938 -43.45 -19.94 12.36
CA LYS A 938 -44.43 -19.54 13.39
C LYS A 938 -45.73 -20.35 13.35
N SER A 939 -46.12 -20.91 12.20
CA SER A 939 -47.32 -21.75 12.05
C SER A 939 -47.10 -23.21 12.53
N GLY A 940 -45.85 -23.64 12.64
CA GLY A 940 -45.48 -24.91 13.28
C GLY A 940 -45.44 -24.75 14.80
N ASN A 941 -46.48 -25.22 15.49
CA ASN A 941 -46.60 -25.20 16.95
C ASN A 941 -45.65 -26.22 17.64
N GLU A 942 -44.33 -26.12 17.43
CA GLU A 942 -43.32 -26.83 18.21
C GLU A 942 -42.12 -25.94 18.52
N ASN A 943 -41.92 -25.70 19.82
CA ASN A 943 -40.72 -25.10 20.38
C ASN A 943 -39.43 -25.76 19.83
N SER A 944 -38.60 -24.92 19.21
CA SER A 944 -37.23 -25.14 18.72
C SER A 944 -37.07 -26.04 17.48
N ASP A 945 -36.81 -25.35 16.38
CA ASP A 945 -36.31 -25.79 15.07
C ASP A 945 -35.22 -26.89 15.05
N TRP A 946 -34.56 -27.14 16.20
CA TRP A 946 -33.61 -28.25 16.41
C TRP A 946 -34.29 -29.60 16.62
N LYS A 947 -35.46 -29.65 17.30
CA LYS A 947 -36.20 -30.90 17.52
C LYS A 947 -36.67 -31.51 16.20
N ALA A 948 -37.16 -30.68 15.26
CA ALA A 948 -37.63 -31.13 13.95
C ALA A 948 -36.57 -31.90 13.12
N LEU A 949 -35.28 -31.60 13.32
CA LEU A 949 -34.16 -32.31 12.68
C LEU A 949 -34.00 -33.74 13.23
N PHE A 950 -34.17 -33.93 14.54
CA PHE A 950 -33.99 -35.21 15.23
C PHE A 950 -35.28 -36.05 15.31
N THR A 951 -36.46 -35.43 15.19
CA THR A 951 -37.77 -36.12 15.25
C THR A 951 -38.12 -36.82 13.92
N SER A 952 -37.77 -36.24 12.77
CA SER A 952 -38.05 -36.85 11.45
C SER A 952 -36.93 -37.77 10.98
N LYS A 953 -37.24 -39.06 10.83
CA LYS A 953 -36.29 -40.08 10.28
C LYS A 953 -35.76 -39.72 8.88
N ILE A 954 -36.54 -38.99 8.08
CA ILE A 954 -36.14 -38.56 6.74
C ILE A 954 -35.13 -37.42 6.83
N ASN A 955 -35.38 -36.43 7.68
CA ASN A 955 -34.49 -35.28 7.86
C ASN A 955 -33.15 -35.71 8.47
N MET A 956 -33.18 -36.61 9.46
CA MET A 956 -31.97 -37.20 10.03
C MET A 956 -31.16 -38.00 8.97
N LYS A 957 -31.84 -38.77 8.10
CA LYS A 957 -31.19 -39.49 7.00
C LYS A 957 -30.51 -38.52 6.01
N ARG A 958 -31.18 -37.43 5.64
CA ARG A 958 -30.62 -36.37 4.78
C ARG A 958 -29.44 -35.69 5.44
N ALA A 959 -29.52 -35.42 6.75
CA ALA A 959 -28.43 -34.82 7.50
C ALA A 959 -27.18 -35.74 7.51
N VAL A 960 -27.35 -37.03 7.81
CA VAL A 960 -26.25 -38.01 7.77
C VAL A 960 -25.65 -38.15 6.38
N ILE A 961 -26.48 -38.23 5.32
CA ILE A 961 -25.97 -38.32 3.94
C ILE A 961 -25.15 -37.07 3.57
N SER A 962 -25.61 -35.89 4.00
CA SER A 962 -24.95 -34.62 3.72
C SER A 962 -23.57 -34.51 4.37
N THR A 963 -23.32 -35.22 5.48
CA THR A 963 -22.03 -35.19 6.18
C THR A 963 -20.97 -36.10 5.55
N LEU A 964 -21.38 -37.10 4.76
CA LEU A 964 -20.49 -38.13 4.23
C LEU A 964 -19.36 -37.54 3.36
N PRO A 965 -19.60 -36.80 2.25
CA PRO A 965 -18.50 -36.33 1.41
C PRO A 965 -17.62 -35.29 2.12
N PHE A 966 -18.20 -34.53 3.04
CA PHE A 966 -17.50 -33.48 3.79
C PHE A 966 -16.51 -34.07 4.79
N THR A 967 -16.91 -35.15 5.48
CA THR A 967 -16.06 -35.91 6.41
C THR A 967 -15.06 -36.79 5.65
N PHE A 968 -15.44 -37.27 4.46
CA PHE A 968 -14.60 -38.14 3.64
C PHE A 968 -13.26 -37.48 3.28
N GLN A 969 -13.21 -36.16 3.16
CA GLN A 969 -12.00 -35.39 2.90
C GLN A 969 -10.87 -35.73 3.88
N ASN A 970 -11.16 -35.77 5.18
CA ASN A 970 -10.15 -36.10 6.19
C ASN A 970 -9.68 -37.57 6.07
N ILE A 971 -10.60 -38.46 5.72
CA ILE A 971 -10.39 -39.91 5.66
C ILE A 971 -9.59 -40.34 4.43
N VAL A 972 -9.72 -39.63 3.30
CA VAL A 972 -8.92 -39.92 2.10
C VAL A 972 -7.44 -39.52 2.21
N GLY A 973 -7.07 -38.81 3.28
CA GLY A 973 -5.69 -38.42 3.55
C GLY A 973 -5.37 -36.94 3.35
N VAL A 974 -6.36 -36.03 3.34
CA VAL A 974 -6.12 -34.57 3.27
C VAL A 974 -5.09 -34.08 4.30
N PRO A 975 -5.14 -34.48 5.59
CA PRO A 975 -4.15 -34.04 6.58
C PRO A 975 -2.71 -34.41 6.21
N LEU A 976 -2.49 -35.57 5.56
CA LEU A 976 -1.18 -35.97 5.06
C LEU A 976 -0.80 -35.23 3.77
N MET A 977 -1.70 -35.20 2.79
CA MET A 977 -1.44 -34.75 1.42
C MET A 977 -1.44 -33.22 1.23
N PHE A 978 -1.95 -32.47 2.22
CA PHE A 978 -1.87 -31.01 2.25
C PHE A 978 -1.26 -30.47 3.54
N GLY A 979 -1.55 -31.10 4.68
CA GLY A 979 -1.06 -30.63 5.98
C GLY A 979 0.45 -30.82 6.11
N TYR A 980 0.95 -32.03 5.89
CA TYR A 980 2.35 -32.37 6.22
C TYR A 980 3.19 -32.76 5.00
N THR A 981 2.85 -32.25 3.81
CA THR A 981 3.44 -32.68 2.54
C THR A 981 4.94 -32.43 2.45
N THR A 982 5.41 -31.22 2.80
CA THR A 982 6.84 -30.89 2.71
C THR A 982 7.66 -31.79 3.62
N TYR A 983 7.19 -31.98 4.86
CA TYR A 983 7.82 -32.90 5.82
C TYR A 983 7.77 -34.36 5.33
N PHE A 984 6.67 -34.77 4.71
CA PHE A 984 6.52 -36.09 4.12
C PHE A 984 7.51 -36.35 2.96
N PHE A 985 7.74 -35.35 2.10
CA PHE A 985 8.75 -35.40 1.04
C PHE A 985 10.18 -35.40 1.60
N GLN A 986 10.44 -34.66 2.68
CA GLN A 986 11.72 -34.66 3.38
C GLN A 986 12.03 -36.05 3.96
N LEU A 987 11.07 -36.68 4.65
CA LEU A 987 11.21 -38.05 5.18
C LEU A 987 11.41 -39.10 4.08
N ALA A 988 10.91 -38.83 2.87
CA ALA A 988 11.09 -39.68 1.69
C ALA A 988 12.46 -39.52 1.01
N GLY A 989 13.29 -38.57 1.44
CA GLY A 989 14.58 -38.29 0.82
C GLY A 989 14.47 -37.58 -0.54
N VAL A 990 13.40 -36.82 -0.77
CA VAL A 990 13.28 -35.96 -1.96
C VAL A 990 14.34 -34.86 -1.85
N SER A 991 15.09 -34.62 -2.93
CA SER A 991 16.20 -33.65 -2.94
C SER A 991 15.76 -32.22 -2.66
N ASP A 992 14.57 -31.84 -3.15
CA ASP A 992 13.96 -30.53 -2.90
C ASP A 992 12.49 -30.69 -2.49
N PRO A 993 12.21 -30.89 -1.19
CA PRO A 993 10.85 -31.08 -0.68
C PRO A 993 9.94 -29.87 -0.89
N PHE A 994 10.48 -28.64 -0.83
CA PHE A 994 9.72 -27.40 -1.00
C PHE A 994 9.28 -27.23 -2.45
N LEU A 995 10.17 -27.46 -3.42
CA LEU A 995 9.83 -27.47 -4.85
C LEU A 995 8.78 -28.56 -5.16
N GLY A 996 8.94 -29.76 -4.59
CA GLY A 996 7.96 -30.83 -4.75
C GLY A 996 6.57 -30.42 -4.26
N ASN A 997 6.46 -29.76 -3.10
CA ASN A 997 5.17 -29.27 -2.61
C ASN A 997 4.62 -28.15 -3.50
N MET A 998 5.47 -27.25 -3.98
CA MET A 998 5.08 -26.17 -4.92
C MET A 998 4.46 -26.74 -6.20
N VAL A 999 5.09 -27.74 -6.83
CA VAL A 999 4.54 -28.42 -8.02
C VAL A 999 3.18 -29.04 -7.73
N LYS A 1000 3.05 -29.75 -6.61
CA LYS A 1000 1.78 -30.35 -6.20
C LYS A 1000 0.67 -29.30 -6.02
N GLN A 1001 0.97 -28.15 -5.42
CA GLN A 1001 -0.02 -27.07 -5.25
C GLN A 1001 -0.42 -26.42 -6.59
N MET A 1002 0.50 -26.29 -7.55
CA MET A 1002 0.14 -25.81 -8.89
C MET A 1002 -0.81 -26.78 -9.62
N VAL A 1003 -0.56 -28.09 -9.50
CA VAL A 1003 -1.44 -29.15 -10.05
C VAL A 1003 -2.83 -29.11 -9.40
N LEU A 1004 -2.91 -28.82 -8.09
CA LEU A 1004 -4.18 -28.64 -7.38
C LEU A 1004 -5.03 -27.53 -8.02
N VAL A 1005 -4.44 -26.36 -8.30
CA VAL A 1005 -5.15 -25.22 -8.90
C VAL A 1005 -5.71 -25.58 -10.28
N VAL A 1006 -4.90 -26.25 -11.12
CA VAL A 1006 -5.36 -26.75 -12.42
C VAL A 1006 -6.54 -27.71 -12.26
N GLY A 1007 -6.48 -28.60 -11.28
CA GLY A 1007 -7.57 -29.52 -10.96
C GLY A 1007 -8.86 -28.78 -10.55
N ILE A 1008 -8.77 -27.73 -9.74
CA ILE A 1008 -9.94 -26.94 -9.31
C ILE A 1008 -10.58 -26.20 -10.48
N ILE A 1009 -9.78 -25.64 -11.39
CA ILE A 1009 -10.31 -24.95 -12.59
C ILE A 1009 -11.08 -25.94 -13.47
N ILE A 1010 -10.57 -27.16 -13.66
CA ILE A 1010 -11.25 -28.21 -14.42
C ILE A 1010 -12.52 -28.69 -13.68
N SER A 1011 -12.52 -28.67 -12.35
CA SER A 1011 -13.66 -29.08 -11.52
C SER A 1011 -14.96 -28.32 -11.84
N PHE A 1012 -14.86 -27.05 -12.24
CA PHE A 1012 -16.01 -26.23 -12.64
C PHE A 1012 -16.79 -26.80 -13.83
N TYR A 1013 -16.16 -27.65 -14.64
CA TYR A 1013 -16.79 -28.33 -15.75
C TYR A 1013 -17.12 -29.80 -15.43
N THR A 1014 -16.23 -30.51 -14.73
CA THR A 1014 -16.39 -31.96 -14.49
C THR A 1014 -17.52 -32.25 -13.49
N VAL A 1015 -17.71 -31.42 -12.46
CA VAL A 1015 -18.76 -31.62 -11.43
C VAL A 1015 -20.16 -31.59 -12.04
N ASP A 1016 -20.41 -30.67 -12.97
CA ASP A 1016 -21.70 -30.55 -13.64
C ASP A 1016 -21.90 -31.62 -14.73
N LYS A 1017 -20.82 -32.15 -15.34
CA LYS A 1017 -20.93 -33.18 -16.39
C LYS A 1017 -20.96 -34.62 -15.92
N VAL A 1018 -20.21 -35.02 -14.90
CA VAL A 1018 -20.01 -36.45 -14.56
C VAL A 1018 -21.05 -36.97 -13.55
N GLY A 1019 -21.58 -36.11 -12.68
CA GLY A 1019 -22.54 -36.50 -11.63
C GLY A 1019 -21.87 -36.64 -10.26
N ARG A 1020 -22.60 -36.28 -9.19
CA ARG A 1020 -22.05 -36.13 -7.83
C ARG A 1020 -21.68 -37.49 -7.24
N ARG A 1021 -22.51 -38.50 -7.43
CA ARG A 1021 -22.30 -39.84 -6.85
C ARG A 1021 -21.08 -40.53 -7.48
N THR A 1022 -20.97 -40.45 -8.81
CA THR A 1022 -19.85 -41.03 -9.57
C THR A 1022 -18.51 -40.43 -9.15
N LEU A 1023 -18.46 -39.11 -8.97
CA LEU A 1023 -17.23 -38.42 -8.57
C LEU A 1023 -16.80 -38.75 -7.13
N VAL A 1024 -17.73 -38.87 -6.18
CA VAL A 1024 -17.40 -39.25 -4.80
C VAL A 1024 -16.84 -40.67 -4.74
N ILE A 1025 -17.51 -41.63 -5.37
CA ILE A 1025 -17.12 -43.05 -5.31
C ILE A 1025 -15.87 -43.31 -6.16
N GLY A 1026 -15.87 -42.86 -7.42
CA GLY A 1026 -14.75 -43.06 -8.34
C GLY A 1026 -13.50 -42.28 -7.91
N GLY A 1027 -13.68 -41.04 -7.43
CA GLY A 1027 -12.60 -40.24 -6.85
C GLY A 1027 -11.99 -40.91 -5.63
N GLY A 1028 -12.82 -41.33 -4.68
CA GLY A 1028 -12.36 -42.05 -3.48
C GLY A 1028 -11.62 -43.35 -3.80
N ALA A 1029 -12.11 -44.16 -4.73
CA ALA A 1029 -11.45 -45.41 -5.13
C ALA A 1029 -10.09 -45.16 -5.81
N THR A 1030 -10.00 -44.13 -6.65
CA THR A 1030 -8.75 -43.72 -7.31
C THR A 1030 -7.74 -43.23 -6.28
N MET A 1031 -8.16 -42.36 -5.36
CA MET A 1031 -7.31 -41.88 -4.27
C MET A 1031 -6.84 -43.00 -3.35
N ALA A 1032 -7.70 -43.98 -3.00
CA ALA A 1032 -7.31 -45.16 -2.24
C ALA A 1032 -6.21 -45.96 -2.95
N THR A 1033 -6.36 -46.16 -4.26
CA THR A 1033 -5.37 -46.87 -5.09
C THR A 1033 -4.03 -46.16 -5.07
N ILE A 1034 -4.01 -44.83 -5.24
CA ILE A 1034 -2.79 -44.02 -5.17
C ILE A 1034 -2.16 -44.13 -3.78
N CYS A 1035 -2.94 -44.06 -2.70
CA CYS A 1035 -2.45 -44.23 -1.33
C CYS A 1035 -1.80 -45.61 -1.10
N PHE A 1036 -2.35 -46.69 -1.66
CA PHE A 1036 -1.70 -48.01 -1.61
C PHE A 1036 -0.36 -48.04 -2.35
N ILE A 1037 -0.28 -47.41 -3.52
CA ILE A 1037 0.97 -47.32 -4.29
C ILE A 1037 2.02 -46.53 -3.50
N VAL A 1038 1.64 -45.38 -2.92
CA VAL A 1038 2.49 -44.58 -2.03
C VAL A 1038 2.97 -45.39 -0.82
N GLY A 1039 2.06 -46.14 -0.19
CA GLY A 1039 2.39 -47.05 0.90
C GLY A 1039 3.39 -48.15 0.50
N GLY A 1040 3.25 -48.68 -0.72
CA GLY A 1040 4.15 -49.66 -1.32
C GLY A 1040 5.57 -49.15 -1.53
N LEU A 1041 5.73 -47.86 -1.90
CA LEU A 1041 7.05 -47.23 -2.01
C LEU A 1041 7.84 -47.31 -0.70
N GLY A 1042 7.15 -47.31 0.45
CA GLY A 1042 7.76 -47.41 1.77
C GLY A 1042 8.43 -48.74 2.11
N PHE A 1043 8.31 -49.77 1.27
CA PHE A 1043 9.06 -51.03 1.41
C PHE A 1043 10.31 -51.10 0.53
N MET A 1044 10.47 -50.16 -0.40
CA MET A 1044 11.64 -50.10 -1.26
C MET A 1044 12.75 -49.26 -0.63
N LYS A 1045 14.00 -49.52 -1.05
CA LYS A 1045 15.13 -48.67 -0.66
C LYS A 1045 14.94 -47.28 -1.26
N GLN A 1046 15.05 -46.24 -0.43
CA GLN A 1046 14.90 -44.87 -0.90
C GLN A 1046 16.03 -44.51 -1.88
N THR A 1047 15.64 -44.03 -3.05
CA THR A 1047 16.50 -43.52 -4.12
C THR A 1047 15.91 -42.20 -4.63
N SER A 1048 16.69 -41.41 -5.35
CA SER A 1048 16.16 -40.18 -5.98
C SER A 1048 14.95 -40.45 -6.89
N ALA A 1049 14.91 -41.63 -7.54
CA ALA A 1049 13.79 -42.06 -8.37
C ALA A 1049 12.52 -42.36 -7.56
N SER A 1050 12.62 -43.01 -6.40
CA SER A 1050 11.46 -43.26 -5.52
C SER A 1050 10.91 -41.97 -4.91
N GLY A 1051 11.78 -41.00 -4.61
CA GLY A 1051 11.40 -39.66 -4.17
C GLY A 1051 10.61 -38.89 -5.24
N MET A 1052 11.08 -38.87 -6.50
CA MET A 1052 10.35 -38.23 -7.60
C MET A 1052 9.00 -38.93 -7.88
N ALA A 1053 8.96 -40.27 -7.81
CA ALA A 1053 7.71 -41.02 -7.96
C ALA A 1053 6.68 -40.65 -6.88
N LEU A 1054 7.13 -40.41 -5.64
CA LEU A 1054 6.26 -39.95 -4.56
C LEU A 1054 5.64 -38.57 -4.86
N VAL A 1055 6.45 -37.61 -5.31
CA VAL A 1055 5.97 -36.27 -5.67
C VAL A 1055 4.93 -36.35 -6.80
N ALA A 1056 5.16 -37.17 -7.81
CA ALA A 1056 4.23 -37.38 -8.92
C ALA A 1056 2.90 -38.01 -8.45
N LEU A 1057 2.96 -39.03 -7.59
CA LEU A 1057 1.77 -39.68 -7.03
C LEU A 1057 0.96 -38.76 -6.13
N CYS A 1058 1.62 -37.97 -5.26
CA CYS A 1058 0.95 -36.97 -4.43
C CYS A 1058 0.32 -35.86 -5.27
N SER A 1059 0.96 -35.46 -6.38
CA SER A 1059 0.40 -34.47 -7.32
C SER A 1059 -0.83 -35.02 -8.05
N LEU A 1060 -0.77 -36.28 -8.50
CA LEU A 1060 -1.92 -36.96 -9.11
C LEU A 1060 -3.07 -37.13 -8.11
N TRP A 1061 -2.77 -37.48 -6.86
CA TRP A 1061 -3.76 -37.55 -5.79
C TRP A 1061 -4.44 -36.19 -5.57
N ALA A 1062 -3.67 -35.09 -5.51
CA ALA A 1062 -4.20 -33.74 -5.36
C ALA A 1062 -5.08 -33.32 -6.54
N PHE A 1063 -4.72 -33.70 -7.77
CA PHE A 1063 -5.52 -33.47 -8.96
C PHE A 1063 -6.87 -34.19 -8.92
N VAL A 1064 -6.87 -35.47 -8.51
CA VAL A 1064 -8.10 -36.27 -8.36
C VAL A 1064 -8.98 -35.68 -7.26
N TYR A 1065 -8.40 -35.32 -6.12
CA TYR A 1065 -9.09 -34.67 -5.01
C TYR A 1065 -9.79 -33.37 -5.46
N ALA A 1066 -9.07 -32.50 -6.18
CA ALA A 1066 -9.59 -31.23 -6.70
C ALA A 1066 -10.80 -31.40 -7.62
N ASN A 1067 -10.80 -32.44 -8.47
CA ASN A 1067 -11.89 -32.72 -9.40
C ASN A 1067 -13.06 -33.50 -8.79
N THR A 1068 -12.96 -33.93 -7.52
CA THR A 1068 -13.94 -34.82 -6.89
C THR A 1068 -14.41 -34.29 -5.54
N LEU A 1069 -13.78 -34.69 -4.44
CA LEU A 1069 -14.28 -34.41 -3.08
C LEU A 1069 -14.22 -32.95 -2.67
N ALA A 1070 -13.26 -32.17 -3.19
CA ALA A 1070 -13.07 -30.77 -2.83
C ALA A 1070 -14.33 -29.91 -3.09
N PRO A 1071 -14.88 -29.86 -4.31
CA PRO A 1071 -16.11 -29.10 -4.59
C PRO A 1071 -17.37 -29.81 -4.06
N ILE A 1072 -17.43 -31.15 -4.13
CA ILE A 1072 -18.66 -31.90 -3.82
C ILE A 1072 -19.02 -31.82 -2.34
N GLY A 1073 -18.03 -31.75 -1.44
CA GLY A 1073 -18.29 -31.63 -0.01
C GLY A 1073 -19.23 -30.47 0.34
N TRP A 1074 -19.00 -29.30 -0.25
CA TRP A 1074 -19.85 -28.12 -0.05
C TRP A 1074 -21.17 -28.20 -0.83
N ILE A 1075 -21.12 -28.71 -2.06
CA ILE A 1075 -22.32 -28.84 -2.91
C ILE A 1075 -23.33 -29.80 -2.29
N SER A 1076 -22.89 -30.94 -1.74
CA SER A 1076 -23.78 -31.92 -1.12
C SER A 1076 -24.49 -31.38 0.10
N LEU A 1077 -23.85 -30.48 0.87
CA LEU A 1077 -24.48 -29.84 2.03
C LEU A 1077 -25.67 -28.98 1.64
N VAL A 1078 -25.61 -28.35 0.47
CA VAL A 1078 -26.67 -27.46 -0.04
C VAL A 1078 -27.74 -28.23 -0.80
N GLU A 1079 -27.36 -29.19 -1.65
CA GLU A 1079 -28.28 -29.95 -2.51
C GLU A 1079 -29.11 -30.99 -1.73
N ILE A 1080 -28.53 -31.67 -0.73
CA ILE A 1080 -29.20 -32.80 -0.05
C ILE A 1080 -30.02 -32.35 1.16
N SER A 1081 -29.65 -31.24 1.81
CA SER A 1081 -30.39 -30.71 2.96
C SER A 1081 -31.73 -30.12 2.54
N SER A 1082 -32.75 -30.30 3.38
CA SER A 1082 -34.02 -29.59 3.16
C SER A 1082 -33.83 -28.09 3.36
N PRO A 1083 -34.45 -27.23 2.55
CA PRO A 1083 -34.27 -25.78 2.64
C PRO A 1083 -34.46 -25.21 4.05
N SER A 1084 -35.48 -25.67 4.79
CA SER A 1084 -35.82 -25.21 6.15
C SER A 1084 -34.83 -25.66 7.25
N LEU A 1085 -34.12 -26.77 7.03
CA LEU A 1085 -33.15 -27.33 8.01
C LEU A 1085 -31.69 -27.21 7.54
N ARG A 1086 -31.43 -26.52 6.43
CA ARG A 1086 -30.11 -26.40 5.80
C ARG A 1086 -29.04 -25.85 6.74
N ALA A 1087 -29.33 -24.78 7.48
CA ALA A 1087 -28.38 -24.19 8.41
C ALA A 1087 -27.97 -25.16 9.54
N LYS A 1088 -28.93 -25.88 10.13
CA LYS A 1088 -28.67 -26.85 11.21
C LYS A 1088 -27.91 -28.08 10.70
N THR A 1089 -28.31 -28.60 9.54
CA THR A 1089 -27.64 -29.72 8.87
C THR A 1089 -26.19 -29.37 8.54
N THR A 1090 -25.95 -28.17 8.03
CA THR A 1090 -24.61 -27.65 7.73
C THR A 1090 -23.76 -27.56 9.00
N SER A 1091 -24.33 -27.04 10.10
CA SER A 1091 -23.64 -26.93 11.39
C SER A 1091 -23.19 -28.30 11.93
N ILE A 1092 -24.06 -29.32 11.89
CA ILE A 1092 -23.71 -30.69 12.30
C ILE A 1092 -22.60 -31.27 11.41
N ALA A 1093 -22.72 -31.11 10.08
CA ALA A 1093 -21.74 -31.64 9.16
C ALA A 1093 -20.34 -31.01 9.34
N VAL A 1094 -20.28 -29.69 9.52
CA VAL A 1094 -19.03 -28.96 9.79
C VAL A 1094 -18.43 -29.40 11.14
N THR A 1095 -19.27 -29.58 12.16
CA THR A 1095 -18.82 -30.05 13.48
C THR A 1095 -18.21 -31.46 13.39
N ILE A 1096 -18.85 -32.39 12.67
CA ILE A 1096 -18.33 -33.75 12.47
C ILE A 1096 -17.03 -33.72 11.64
N GLN A 1097 -16.95 -32.86 10.63
CA GLN A 1097 -15.73 -32.68 9.86
C GLN A 1097 -14.58 -32.18 10.74
N TYR A 1098 -14.80 -31.14 11.56
CA TYR A 1098 -13.76 -30.66 12.47
C TYR A 1098 -13.39 -31.69 13.54
N ALA A 1099 -14.34 -32.49 14.04
CA ALA A 1099 -14.05 -33.57 14.97
C ALA A 1099 -13.14 -34.66 14.35
N THR A 1100 -13.43 -35.06 13.11
CA THR A 1100 -12.52 -35.96 12.37
C THR A 1100 -11.20 -35.27 12.00
N GLY A 1101 -11.21 -33.96 11.78
CA GLY A 1101 -10.03 -33.13 11.59
C GLY A 1101 -9.09 -33.16 12.79
N ILE A 1102 -9.63 -33.03 14.02
CA ILE A 1102 -8.86 -33.18 15.27
C ILE A 1102 -8.18 -34.55 15.31
N LEU A 1103 -8.94 -35.63 15.06
CA LEU A 1103 -8.42 -36.99 15.10
C LEU A 1103 -7.21 -37.18 14.18
N PHE A 1104 -7.33 -36.81 12.90
CA PHE A 1104 -6.24 -37.05 11.94
C PHE A 1104 -5.10 -36.02 12.05
N ASN A 1105 -5.39 -34.74 12.31
CA ASN A 1105 -4.32 -33.76 12.47
C ASN A 1105 -3.50 -33.96 13.74
N TYR A 1106 -4.08 -34.57 14.78
CA TYR A 1106 -3.35 -35.01 15.97
C TYR A 1106 -2.54 -36.29 15.71
N THR A 1107 -3.09 -37.27 14.98
CA THR A 1107 -2.45 -38.58 14.86
C THR A 1107 -1.40 -38.66 13.74
N VAL A 1108 -1.56 -37.94 12.63
CA VAL A 1108 -0.65 -38.02 11.47
C VAL A 1108 0.79 -37.63 11.81
N PRO A 1109 1.08 -36.54 12.56
CA PRO A 1109 2.47 -36.23 12.94
C PRO A 1109 3.11 -37.33 13.79
N LEU A 1110 2.34 -37.96 14.68
CA LEU A 1110 2.81 -39.10 15.49
C LEU A 1110 3.07 -40.34 14.63
N MET A 1111 2.26 -40.56 13.57
CA MET A 1111 2.47 -41.64 12.62
C MET A 1111 3.73 -41.43 11.76
N LEU A 1112 3.99 -40.17 11.35
CA LEU A 1112 5.15 -39.81 10.51
C LEU A 1112 6.47 -39.78 11.28
N SER A 1113 6.46 -39.31 12.53
CA SER A 1113 7.68 -39.08 13.30
C SER A 1113 8.41 -40.36 13.69
N ASN A 1114 9.73 -40.37 13.48
CA ASN A 1114 10.65 -41.42 13.94
C ASN A 1114 10.74 -41.52 15.47
N GLN A 1115 10.22 -40.53 16.20
CA GLN A 1115 10.14 -40.54 17.67
C GLN A 1115 9.03 -41.46 18.20
N ASN A 1116 8.05 -41.82 17.35
CA ASN A 1116 6.91 -42.65 17.71
C ASN A 1116 6.77 -43.82 16.74
N ALA A 1117 5.83 -43.74 15.80
CA ALA A 1117 5.51 -44.87 14.92
C ALA A 1117 6.48 -45.01 13.74
N GLY A 1118 7.06 -43.91 13.26
CA GLY A 1118 8.05 -43.89 12.19
C GLY A 1118 7.58 -44.54 10.88
N TRP A 1119 6.30 -44.41 10.54
CA TRP A 1119 5.72 -45.11 9.38
C TRP A 1119 6.25 -44.59 8.04
N GLY A 1120 6.77 -43.36 8.00
CA GLY A 1120 7.24 -42.74 6.76
C GLY A 1120 6.20 -42.87 5.64
N GLN A 1121 6.62 -43.33 4.46
CA GLN A 1121 5.73 -43.58 3.32
C GLN A 1121 4.64 -44.65 3.56
N LYS A 1122 4.85 -45.59 4.49
CA LYS A 1122 3.91 -46.70 4.76
C LYS A 1122 2.55 -46.22 5.28
N ILE A 1123 2.46 -44.98 5.77
CA ILE A 1123 1.20 -44.34 6.15
C ILE A 1123 0.16 -44.34 5.00
N GLY A 1124 0.61 -44.40 3.74
CA GLY A 1124 -0.27 -44.55 2.59
C GLY A 1124 -1.15 -45.82 2.64
N LEU A 1125 -0.66 -46.92 3.23
CA LEU A 1125 -1.47 -48.14 3.42
C LEU A 1125 -2.65 -47.91 4.37
N PHE A 1126 -2.43 -47.13 5.44
CA PHE A 1126 -3.47 -46.79 6.41
C PHE A 1126 -4.58 -45.96 5.75
N PHE A 1127 -4.20 -44.88 5.04
CA PHE A 1127 -5.17 -44.04 4.34
C PHE A 1127 -5.87 -44.77 3.19
N GLY A 1128 -5.17 -45.64 2.46
CA GLY A 1128 -5.77 -46.50 1.44
C GLY A 1128 -6.82 -47.45 2.04
N GLY A 1129 -6.48 -48.13 3.13
CA GLY A 1129 -7.36 -49.07 3.83
C GLY A 1129 -8.62 -48.41 4.41
N ILE A 1130 -8.46 -47.32 5.16
CA ILE A 1130 -9.61 -46.64 5.77
C ILE A 1130 -10.52 -45.96 4.72
N THR A 1131 -9.95 -45.51 3.60
CA THR A 1131 -10.72 -44.99 2.46
C THR A 1131 -11.63 -46.05 1.87
N LEU A 1132 -11.14 -47.29 1.66
CA LEU A 1132 -11.97 -48.39 1.16
C LEU A 1132 -13.13 -48.72 2.09
N VAL A 1133 -12.89 -48.71 3.41
CA VAL A 1133 -13.95 -48.92 4.40
C VAL A 1133 -14.98 -47.79 4.35
N TYR A 1134 -14.54 -46.54 4.21
CA TYR A 1134 -15.45 -45.38 4.15
C TYR A 1134 -16.20 -45.25 2.84
N LEU A 1135 -15.73 -45.88 1.75
CA LEU A 1135 -16.48 -45.96 0.50
C LEU A 1135 -17.78 -46.78 0.65
N ILE A 1136 -17.84 -47.74 1.58
CA ILE A 1136 -19.03 -48.58 1.79
C ILE A 1136 -20.27 -47.72 2.10
N PRO A 1137 -20.30 -46.84 3.13
CA PRO A 1137 -21.45 -45.98 3.38
C PRO A 1137 -21.71 -44.99 2.23
N CYS A 1138 -20.69 -44.48 1.53
CA CYS A 1138 -20.89 -43.63 0.34
C CYS A 1138 -21.61 -44.38 -0.79
N ILE A 1139 -21.23 -45.63 -1.07
CA ILE A 1139 -21.87 -46.48 -2.09
C ILE A 1139 -23.33 -46.77 -1.69
N LEU A 1140 -23.60 -47.08 -0.42
CA LEU A 1140 -24.93 -47.47 0.02
C LEU A 1140 -25.89 -46.28 0.19
N MET A 1141 -25.40 -45.12 0.65
CA MET A 1141 -26.26 -44.04 1.14
C MET A 1141 -26.23 -42.77 0.29
N PHE A 1142 -25.16 -42.47 -0.45
CA PHE A 1142 -25.00 -41.18 -1.12
C PHE A 1142 -25.70 -41.13 -2.50
N PRO A 1143 -26.78 -40.35 -2.68
CA PRO A 1143 -27.57 -40.37 -3.91
C PRO A 1143 -26.93 -39.55 -5.04
N GLU A 1144 -27.42 -39.75 -6.27
CA GLU A 1144 -27.11 -38.85 -7.39
C GLU A 1144 -28.10 -37.67 -7.40
N THR A 1145 -27.58 -36.45 -7.36
CA THR A 1145 -28.36 -35.20 -7.27
C THR A 1145 -28.26 -34.34 -8.54
N LYS A 1146 -27.39 -34.69 -9.49
CA LYS A 1146 -27.18 -33.92 -10.72
C LYS A 1146 -28.49 -33.70 -11.49
N GLY A 1147 -28.80 -32.44 -11.75
CA GLY A 1147 -29.93 -32.02 -12.59
C GLY A 1147 -31.30 -32.19 -11.95
N ARG A 1148 -31.37 -32.36 -10.62
CA ARG A 1148 -32.64 -32.49 -9.87
C ARG A 1148 -33.00 -31.20 -9.15
N THR A 1149 -34.28 -30.84 -9.12
CA THR A 1149 -34.78 -29.67 -8.36
C THR A 1149 -34.97 -30.02 -6.87
N TYR A 1150 -35.12 -29.00 -6.00
CA TYR A 1150 -35.36 -29.23 -4.57
C TYR A 1150 -36.65 -30.02 -4.31
N HIS A 1151 -37.72 -29.69 -5.04
CA HIS A 1151 -38.99 -30.40 -4.95
C HIS A 1151 -38.87 -31.86 -5.40
N GLU A 1152 -38.12 -32.13 -6.48
CA GLU A 1152 -37.84 -33.50 -6.94
C GLU A 1152 -37.04 -34.32 -5.91
N LEU A 1153 -36.06 -33.70 -5.26
CA LEU A 1153 -35.28 -34.36 -4.21
C LEU A 1153 -36.13 -34.65 -2.97
N ASP A 1154 -36.96 -33.69 -2.54
CA ASP A 1154 -37.88 -33.85 -1.41
C ASP A 1154 -38.84 -35.02 -1.68
N GLU A 1155 -39.44 -35.08 -2.87
CA GLU A 1155 -40.30 -36.17 -3.33
C GLU A 1155 -39.59 -37.53 -3.29
N LEU A 1156 -38.34 -37.62 -3.78
CA LEU A 1156 -37.56 -38.87 -3.76
C LEU A 1156 -37.20 -39.35 -2.35
N PHE A 1157 -36.93 -38.42 -1.43
CA PHE A 1157 -36.68 -38.73 -0.02
C PHE A 1157 -37.96 -39.15 0.71
N GLU A 1158 -39.10 -38.50 0.44
CA GLU A 1158 -40.42 -38.84 0.97
C GLU A 1158 -40.90 -40.21 0.48
N ARG A 1159 -40.69 -40.51 -0.81
CA ARG A 1159 -40.94 -41.83 -1.43
C ARG A 1159 -39.98 -42.92 -0.95
N ARG A 1160 -38.99 -42.59 -0.10
CA ARG A 1160 -38.00 -43.52 0.47
C ARG A 1160 -37.22 -44.33 -0.57
N VAL A 1161 -36.96 -43.74 -1.74
CA VAL A 1161 -36.21 -44.39 -2.82
C VAL A 1161 -34.78 -44.71 -2.36
N SER A 1162 -34.21 -45.83 -2.81
CA SER A 1162 -32.81 -46.19 -2.51
C SER A 1162 -31.84 -45.24 -3.24
N ALA A 1163 -30.72 -44.88 -2.59
CA ALA A 1163 -29.79 -43.85 -3.09
C ALA A 1163 -29.23 -44.14 -4.51
N TRP A 1164 -28.99 -45.40 -4.86
CA TRP A 1164 -28.50 -45.80 -6.20
C TRP A 1164 -29.55 -45.76 -7.30
N LYS A 1165 -30.83 -45.55 -6.98
CA LYS A 1165 -31.93 -45.44 -7.95
C LYS A 1165 -32.36 -43.99 -8.24
N PHE A 1166 -31.83 -43.01 -7.51
CA PHE A 1166 -32.22 -41.59 -7.67
C PHE A 1166 -32.04 -41.07 -9.11
N ALA A 1167 -30.99 -41.51 -9.81
CA ALA A 1167 -30.77 -41.12 -11.20
C ALA A 1167 -31.85 -41.67 -12.15
N SER A 1168 -32.38 -42.86 -11.89
CA SER A 1168 -33.32 -43.57 -12.78
C SER A 1168 -34.80 -43.37 -12.43
N THR A 1169 -35.13 -42.88 -11.24
CA THR A 1169 -36.52 -42.71 -10.78
C THR A 1169 -37.13 -41.42 -11.33
N ARG A 1170 -38.34 -41.50 -11.90
CA ARG A 1170 -39.11 -40.35 -12.42
C ARG A 1170 -39.92 -39.68 -11.30
N THR A 1171 -40.03 -38.35 -11.34
CA THR A 1171 -40.73 -37.52 -10.35
C THR A 1171 -41.99 -36.87 -10.93
N SER A 1172 -42.99 -36.58 -10.10
CA SER A 1172 -44.26 -35.97 -10.55
C SER A 1172 -44.07 -34.58 -11.16
N HIS A 1173 -43.07 -33.82 -10.72
CA HIS A 1173 -42.73 -32.53 -11.31
C HIS A 1173 -42.21 -32.63 -12.76
N GLN A 1174 -41.50 -33.72 -13.09
CA GLN A 1174 -41.05 -33.98 -14.47
C GLN A 1174 -42.23 -34.34 -15.38
N GLU A 1175 -43.20 -35.09 -14.85
CA GLU A 1175 -44.43 -35.45 -15.56
C GLU A 1175 -45.29 -34.20 -15.86
N GLU A 1176 -45.38 -33.24 -14.93
CA GLU A 1176 -46.10 -31.97 -15.15
C GLU A 1176 -45.42 -31.03 -16.16
N LEU A 1177 -44.08 -30.95 -16.13
CA LEU A 1177 -43.31 -30.15 -17.09
C LEU A 1177 -43.40 -30.72 -18.51
N GLU A 1178 -43.34 -32.06 -18.65
CA GLU A 1178 -43.53 -32.73 -19.94
C GLU A 1178 -44.97 -32.56 -20.45
N ALA A 1179 -45.98 -32.66 -19.58
CA ALA A 1179 -47.37 -32.39 -19.95
C ALA A 1179 -47.61 -30.94 -20.40
N LYS A 1180 -46.90 -29.95 -19.83
CA LYS A 1180 -46.93 -28.55 -20.31
C LYS A 1180 -46.24 -28.37 -21.66
N VAL A 1181 -45.09 -29.03 -21.87
CA VAL A 1181 -44.34 -28.97 -23.15
C VAL A 1181 -45.06 -29.74 -24.27
N GLU A 1182 -45.78 -30.81 -23.96
CA GLU A 1182 -46.68 -31.48 -24.90
C GLU A 1182 -47.95 -30.67 -25.17
N GLY A 1183 -48.49 -29.95 -24.16
CA GLY A 1183 -49.63 -29.04 -24.32
C GLY A 1183 -49.34 -27.79 -25.16
N GLU A 1184 -48.10 -27.28 -25.16
CA GLU A 1184 -47.67 -26.16 -26.05
C GLU A 1184 -47.31 -26.61 -27.48
N LYS A 1185 -47.30 -27.92 -27.75
CA LYS A 1185 -47.06 -28.51 -29.08
C LYS A 1185 -48.35 -28.99 -29.80
N VAL A 1186 -49.53 -28.78 -29.21
CA VAL A 1186 -50.84 -29.12 -29.78
C VAL A 1186 -51.56 -27.89 -30.31
#